data_AF-A0A9J5ZN48-F1
#
_entry.id   AF-A0A9J5ZN48-F1
#
_cell.length_a   1.000
_cell.length_b   1.000
_cell.length_c   1.000
_cell.angle_alpha   90.00
_cell.angle_beta   90.00
_cell.angle_gamma   90.00
#
_symmetry.space_group_name_H-M   'P 1'
#
loop_
_entity.id
_entity.type
_entity.pdbx_description
1 polymer ?
#
loop_
_entity_poly.entity_id
_entity_poly.type
_entity_poly.pdbx_seq_one_letter_code
_entity_poly.pdbx_strand_id
1 'polypeptide(L)'
;MASTKQYFSAAGKPIRCKAAVARKVGEPLVIEEVIVAPPKAHEVRLKIICTSLCYTDIIVWRMKEFPGCFPRILGHEAFGVVESVGEDVDELKEGDSVVPIFLPDCMDCVDCKSKKSNLCSKFPFQASPLLHRDDTSRFTNAEGETLHHFLYISSFSEYTVVDVVNVTKIGPEIPPNRACLLSCGVSTGVGAAWKTANVEPGSTVVIFGLGSIGLAVAEGARLCGATRIIGVDINSNKFEIGKQFGITEFVNSKNCGDKPVSQVIIEMTNGGADYCFECVGLAALVQEAFACCRKGWGKTVVLGVDKPDAHLNLNSFEVLQSQKTLTGALFGGLKPKSDVPFLVKLQLGISKTAGKPIRCRAAVARKAGEPLVIEEVIVAPPKAHEVRLKIICTSLCHTDITLWKLKEFPGCHPRILGHEAFGVVESVGEDVDELKEGDSVGPIFLPDCMDCVDCNSKNSNLCSKFPFQISPLLHRDDTSRFTNAEGETLHHYLYISSFSEYTVVDVVNVTKIDPEIPPNRACLLSCGVSTGDGAAWKTANVEPGSTVVIFDLGSVGLAVAEGARLCGATRIIGVGRNSDKFEIGKQFGVTEFVNSKNCGDKPVSQVIIEMTNGGADYCFECVGLATIVQEAFACCRKGWGKTIVLGVDKPDAQLNLSSFEVLQSQKTLTGSFFGGLKPKSDVPILVKRYLDKELELDKFVTHEVNFEDINKAFDLLIQGKSLRCVIWMDK
;
A
#
# COMPACT_ATOMS: atom_id res chain seq x y z
N MET A 1 24.77 12.13 4.89
CA MET A 1 24.17 13.39 4.39
C MET A 1 25.24 14.48 4.41
N ALA A 2 26.02 14.63 3.34
CA ALA A 2 26.78 15.85 3.10
C ALA A 2 25.82 16.89 2.49
N SER A 3 25.95 18.15 2.90
CA SER A 3 24.91 19.19 2.81
C SER A 3 24.39 19.48 1.39
N THR A 4 23.08 19.32 1.19
CA THR A 4 22.33 19.74 0.00
C THR A 4 22.37 21.26 -0.26
N LYS A 5 22.84 22.08 0.68
CA LYS A 5 22.83 23.55 0.58
C LYS A 5 23.84 24.16 -0.40
N GLN A 6 24.77 23.39 -0.99
CA GLN A 6 25.84 23.96 -1.82
C GLN A 6 25.51 24.06 -3.32
N TYR A 7 24.35 23.56 -3.78
CA TYR A 7 24.04 23.43 -5.21
C TYR A 7 23.17 24.54 -5.82
N PHE A 8 22.51 25.37 -5.02
CA PHE A 8 21.39 26.22 -5.49
C PHE A 8 21.74 27.72 -5.68
N SER A 9 23.00 28.05 -6.01
CA SER A 9 23.47 29.45 -6.08
C SER A 9 23.42 30.09 -7.49
N ALA A 10 22.92 29.38 -8.51
CA ALA A 10 23.02 29.78 -9.91
C ALA A 10 21.69 29.98 -10.65
N ALA A 11 20.56 30.11 -9.92
CA ALA A 11 19.25 30.37 -10.50
C ALA A 11 19.27 31.61 -11.43
N GLY A 12 18.73 31.47 -12.64
CA GLY A 12 18.67 32.52 -13.66
C GLY A 12 20.01 32.89 -14.33
N LYS A 13 21.11 32.18 -14.03
CA LYS A 13 22.44 32.43 -14.63
C LYS A 13 22.96 31.20 -15.38
N PRO A 14 23.77 31.37 -16.44
CA PRO A 14 24.46 30.25 -17.08
C PRO A 14 25.40 29.53 -16.10
N ILE A 15 25.52 28.21 -16.24
CA ILE A 15 26.46 27.37 -15.48
C ILE A 15 27.58 26.90 -16.40
N ARG A 16 28.83 27.03 -15.94
CA ARG A 16 29.98 26.35 -16.55
C ARG A 16 30.15 24.99 -15.90
N CYS A 17 30.19 23.93 -16.70
CA CYS A 17 30.38 22.57 -16.21
C CYS A 17 31.08 21.69 -17.24
N LYS A 18 31.49 20.48 -16.84
CA LYS A 18 32.08 19.52 -17.77
C LYS A 18 31.00 18.74 -18.52
N ALA A 19 31.27 18.47 -19.79
CA ALA A 19 30.48 17.54 -20.61
C ALA A 19 31.39 16.68 -21.49
N ALA A 20 30.91 15.49 -21.86
CA ALA A 20 31.52 14.65 -22.87
C ALA A 20 30.92 14.99 -24.24
N VAL A 21 31.69 15.66 -25.08
CA VAL A 21 31.25 16.20 -26.36
C VAL A 21 31.73 15.30 -27.50
N ALA A 22 30.79 14.86 -28.32
CA ALA A 22 31.06 14.22 -29.59
C ALA A 22 31.36 15.31 -30.62
N ARG A 23 32.63 15.47 -30.99
CA ARG A 23 33.05 16.48 -31.98
C ARG A 23 32.88 16.02 -33.42
N LYS A 24 33.07 14.72 -33.68
CA LYS A 24 32.94 14.10 -35.00
C LYS A 24 32.40 12.68 -34.89
N VAL A 25 31.89 12.17 -36.00
CA VAL A 25 31.34 10.83 -36.14
C VAL A 25 32.38 9.78 -35.73
N GLY A 26 32.04 8.95 -34.74
CA GLY A 26 32.86 7.80 -34.31
C GLY A 26 34.20 8.12 -33.65
N GLU A 27 34.55 9.41 -33.47
CA GLU A 27 35.76 9.81 -32.75
C GLU A 27 35.53 9.80 -31.23
N PRO A 28 36.55 9.51 -30.41
CA PRO A 28 36.43 9.55 -28.95
C PRO A 28 35.79 10.84 -28.44
N LEU A 29 34.91 10.73 -27.45
CA LEU A 29 34.29 11.89 -26.82
C LEU A 29 35.36 12.72 -26.10
N VAL A 30 35.28 14.04 -26.21
CA VAL A 30 36.20 14.98 -25.57
C VAL A 30 35.54 15.52 -24.31
N ILE A 31 36.22 15.44 -23.17
CA ILE A 31 35.77 16.11 -21.95
C ILE A 31 36.20 17.57 -22.03
N GLU A 32 35.24 18.47 -22.10
CA GLU A 32 35.47 19.91 -22.18
C GLU A 32 34.52 20.69 -21.28
N GLU A 33 34.87 21.93 -20.99
CA GLU A 33 33.98 22.86 -20.28
C GLU A 33 32.93 23.41 -21.27
N VAL A 34 31.67 23.32 -20.87
CA VAL A 34 30.52 23.84 -21.60
C VAL A 34 29.74 24.80 -20.73
N ILE A 35 29.01 25.71 -21.38
CA ILE A 35 28.12 26.68 -20.76
C ILE A 35 26.68 26.21 -20.99
N VAL A 36 25.99 25.92 -19.89
CA VAL A 36 24.58 25.54 -19.86
C VAL A 36 23.73 26.76 -19.50
N ALA A 37 22.86 27.17 -20.41
CA ALA A 37 21.93 28.28 -20.20
C ALA A 37 20.96 28.00 -19.03
N PRO A 38 20.39 29.04 -18.39
CA PRO A 38 19.26 28.84 -17.48
C PRO A 38 18.04 28.28 -18.23
N PRO A 39 17.12 27.60 -17.54
CA PRO A 39 15.89 27.10 -18.15
C PRO A 39 14.98 28.27 -18.56
N LYS A 40 14.30 28.14 -19.71
CA LYS A 40 13.22 29.04 -20.14
C LYS A 40 11.86 28.56 -19.61
N ALA A 41 10.78 29.26 -19.97
CA ALA A 41 9.42 28.85 -19.65
C ALA A 41 9.17 27.38 -20.03
N HIS A 42 8.57 26.63 -19.09
CA HIS A 42 8.32 25.19 -19.12
C HIS A 42 9.55 24.28 -19.17
N GLU A 43 10.75 24.82 -18.96
CA GLU A 43 11.97 24.03 -18.90
C GLU A 43 12.45 23.90 -17.45
N VAL A 44 13.22 22.85 -17.20
CA VAL A 44 13.90 22.65 -15.92
C VAL A 44 15.37 22.36 -16.17
N ARG A 45 16.24 22.94 -15.35
CA ARG A 45 17.67 22.61 -15.35
C ARG A 45 17.93 21.56 -14.29
N LEU A 46 18.50 20.45 -14.72
CA LEU A 46 18.81 19.31 -13.87
C LEU A 46 20.30 19.27 -13.61
N LYS A 47 20.66 19.01 -12.35
CA LYS A 47 21.98 18.48 -12.03
C LYS A 47 21.97 16.97 -12.25
N ILE A 48 22.78 16.47 -13.16
CA ILE A 48 22.92 15.04 -13.41
C ILE A 48 23.77 14.44 -12.30
N ILE A 49 23.20 13.46 -11.59
CA ILE A 49 23.87 12.73 -10.51
C ILE A 49 24.41 11.40 -11.02
N CYS A 50 23.69 10.77 -11.93
CA CYS A 50 24.07 9.50 -12.53
C CYS A 50 23.55 9.43 -13.97
N THR A 51 24.35 8.90 -14.89
CA THR A 51 23.94 8.61 -16.27
C THR A 51 24.48 7.27 -16.70
N SER A 52 23.74 6.54 -17.54
CA SER A 52 24.15 5.28 -18.14
C SER A 52 24.27 5.39 -19.66
N LEU A 53 25.02 4.45 -20.23
CA LEU A 53 25.24 4.35 -21.67
C LEU A 53 24.22 3.38 -22.28
N CYS A 54 23.45 3.87 -23.24
CA CYS A 54 22.53 3.06 -24.03
C CYS A 54 23.13 2.78 -25.42
N TYR A 55 22.76 1.65 -26.04
CA TYR A 55 23.26 1.29 -27.36
C TYR A 55 22.84 2.30 -28.44
N THR A 56 21.71 2.97 -28.26
CA THR A 56 21.26 4.07 -29.13
C THR A 56 22.26 5.23 -29.17
N ASP A 57 22.95 5.53 -28.06
CA ASP A 57 24.00 6.56 -28.05
C ASP A 57 25.15 6.16 -28.99
N ILE A 58 25.52 4.87 -29.01
CA ILE A 58 26.58 4.32 -29.86
C ILE A 58 26.18 4.35 -31.34
N ILE A 59 24.93 3.99 -31.64
CA ILE A 59 24.40 4.02 -33.02
C ILE A 59 24.52 5.44 -33.57
N VAL A 60 24.01 6.43 -32.84
CA VAL A 60 23.98 7.83 -33.30
C VAL A 60 25.38 8.45 -33.32
N TRP A 61 26.24 8.12 -32.36
CA TRP A 61 27.64 8.52 -32.35
C TRP A 61 28.39 8.09 -33.62
N ARG A 62 28.03 6.95 -34.21
CA ARG A 62 28.64 6.40 -35.43
C ARG A 62 27.91 6.78 -36.72
N MET A 63 26.80 7.50 -36.64
CA MET A 63 25.98 7.84 -37.79
C MET A 63 26.46 9.14 -38.44
N LYS A 64 26.70 9.10 -39.77
CA LYS A 64 27.11 10.28 -40.55
C LYS A 64 25.94 11.17 -40.95
N GLU A 65 24.81 10.55 -41.28
CA GLU A 65 23.60 11.22 -41.69
C GLU A 65 22.68 11.47 -40.50
N PHE A 66 21.70 12.36 -40.67
CA PHE A 66 20.70 12.63 -39.65
C PHE A 66 20.00 11.32 -39.21
N PRO A 67 19.83 11.06 -37.89
CA PRO A 67 19.99 11.97 -36.75
C PRO A 67 21.41 12.25 -36.24
N GLY A 68 22.47 11.73 -36.86
CA GLY A 68 23.86 12.11 -36.59
C GLY A 68 24.09 13.60 -36.82
N CYS A 69 24.50 14.32 -35.78
CA CYS A 69 24.73 15.76 -35.79
C CYS A 69 25.83 16.10 -34.78
N PHE A 70 26.82 16.90 -35.19
CA PHE A 70 28.01 17.20 -34.40
C PHE A 70 28.37 18.69 -34.57
N PRO A 71 28.91 19.36 -33.52
CA PRO A 71 29.21 18.81 -32.20
C PRO A 71 27.96 18.60 -31.35
N ARG A 72 27.95 17.56 -30.50
CA ARG A 72 26.77 17.16 -29.70
C ARG A 72 27.16 16.59 -28.35
N ILE A 73 26.28 16.76 -27.36
CA ILE A 73 26.33 16.03 -26.08
C ILE A 73 25.31 14.89 -26.15
N LEU A 74 25.79 13.64 -26.03
CA LEU A 74 24.96 12.43 -26.03
C LEU A 74 24.40 12.12 -24.63
N GLY A 75 23.73 10.96 -24.48
CA GLY A 75 23.15 10.51 -23.23
C GLY A 75 21.68 10.84 -23.08
N HIS A 76 20.88 9.83 -22.75
CA HIS A 76 19.43 9.94 -22.50
C HIS A 76 18.95 9.01 -21.38
N GLU A 77 19.89 8.42 -20.65
CA GLU A 77 19.60 7.62 -19.46
C GLU A 77 20.22 8.27 -18.25
N ALA A 78 19.41 8.89 -17.39
CA ALA A 78 19.94 9.64 -16.26
C ALA A 78 19.01 9.70 -15.06
N PHE A 79 19.62 9.99 -13.92
CA PHE A 79 18.96 10.43 -12.72
C PHE A 79 19.54 11.79 -12.35
N GLY A 80 18.66 12.74 -12.04
CA GLY A 80 19.04 14.10 -11.71
C GLY A 80 18.25 14.65 -10.54
N VAL A 81 18.73 15.79 -10.05
CA VAL A 81 18.01 16.63 -9.10
C VAL A 81 17.72 17.96 -9.77
N VAL A 82 16.50 18.47 -9.60
CA VAL A 82 16.12 19.78 -10.13
C VAL A 82 17.00 20.84 -9.47
N GLU A 83 17.78 21.56 -10.28
CA GLU A 83 18.62 22.68 -9.83
C GLU A 83 17.86 24.00 -9.91
N SER A 84 17.15 24.25 -11.00
CA SER A 84 16.26 25.41 -11.17
C SER A 84 15.12 25.09 -12.13
N VAL A 85 14.03 25.85 -12.01
CA VAL A 85 12.84 25.76 -12.87
C VAL A 85 12.63 27.08 -13.59
N GLY A 86 12.15 27.02 -14.84
CA GLY A 86 11.72 28.19 -15.58
C GLY A 86 10.29 28.60 -15.22
N GLU A 87 9.81 29.67 -15.86
CA GLU A 87 8.40 30.11 -15.76
C GLU A 87 7.44 28.99 -16.16
N ASP A 88 6.20 28.99 -15.66
CA ASP A 88 5.15 28.02 -16.02
C ASP A 88 5.53 26.53 -15.81
N VAL A 89 6.33 26.25 -14.77
CA VAL A 89 6.60 24.91 -14.24
C VAL A 89 6.01 24.79 -12.84
N ASP A 90 4.85 24.13 -12.73
CA ASP A 90 4.13 24.01 -11.45
C ASP A 90 4.35 22.66 -10.75
N GLU A 91 4.73 21.62 -11.51
CA GLU A 91 4.81 20.23 -11.01
C GLU A 91 6.17 19.84 -10.41
N LEU A 92 7.18 20.69 -10.56
CA LEU A 92 8.56 20.45 -10.10
C LEU A 92 9.07 21.67 -9.33
N LYS A 93 9.94 21.41 -8.35
CA LYS A 93 10.67 22.45 -7.63
C LYS A 93 12.13 22.07 -7.41
N GLU A 94 12.96 23.05 -7.09
CA GLU A 94 14.36 22.84 -6.72
C GLU A 94 14.49 21.75 -5.64
N GLY A 95 15.46 20.86 -5.84
CA GLY A 95 15.72 19.73 -4.94
C GLY A 95 14.88 18.47 -5.20
N ASP A 96 13.89 18.51 -6.09
CA ASP A 96 13.15 17.30 -6.47
C ASP A 96 14.06 16.29 -7.20
N SER A 97 13.93 15.02 -6.83
CA SER A 97 14.57 13.89 -7.51
C SER A 97 13.78 13.52 -8.77
N VAL A 98 14.47 13.39 -9.90
CA VAL A 98 13.81 13.19 -11.20
C VAL A 98 14.56 12.23 -12.12
N VAL A 99 13.81 11.64 -13.04
CA VAL A 99 14.31 10.89 -14.19
C VAL A 99 13.92 11.66 -15.46
N PRO A 100 14.88 12.23 -16.22
CA PRO A 100 14.60 12.74 -17.55
C PRO A 100 14.36 11.58 -18.53
N ILE A 101 13.29 11.66 -19.32
CA ILE A 101 12.83 10.62 -20.24
C ILE A 101 12.64 11.24 -21.62
N PHE A 102 13.22 10.59 -22.64
CA PHE A 102 13.20 11.09 -24.02
C PHE A 102 11.80 11.17 -24.65
N LEU A 103 10.84 10.39 -24.13
CA LEU A 103 9.45 10.38 -24.57
C LEU A 103 8.66 11.47 -23.82
N PRO A 104 8.07 12.45 -24.52
CA PRO A 104 7.26 13.49 -23.89
C PRO A 104 5.94 12.98 -23.28
N ASP A 105 5.57 13.50 -22.12
CA ASP A 105 4.29 13.30 -21.46
C ASP A 105 3.70 14.63 -20.95
N CYS A 106 2.80 15.21 -21.76
CA CYS A 106 2.22 16.52 -21.45
C CYS A 106 0.99 16.46 -20.54
N MET A 107 0.45 15.26 -20.25
CA MET A 107 -0.77 15.04 -19.45
C MET A 107 -2.07 15.70 -19.97
N ASP A 108 -2.00 16.54 -20.99
CA ASP A 108 -3.10 17.40 -21.44
C ASP A 108 -3.76 16.95 -22.73
N CYS A 109 -3.00 16.42 -23.68
CA CYS A 109 -3.51 16.06 -25.00
C CYS A 109 -4.38 14.79 -24.96
N VAL A 110 -5.18 14.57 -26.01
CA VAL A 110 -6.10 13.43 -26.08
C VAL A 110 -5.39 12.09 -25.92
N ASP A 111 -4.18 11.95 -26.45
CA ASP A 111 -3.41 10.70 -26.38
C ASP A 111 -2.77 10.50 -25.01
N CYS A 112 -2.19 11.53 -24.42
CA CYS A 112 -1.69 11.49 -23.03
C CYS A 112 -2.81 11.21 -22.02
N LYS A 113 -4.06 11.60 -22.30
CA LYS A 113 -5.23 11.24 -21.47
C LYS A 113 -5.80 9.85 -21.78
N SER A 114 -5.55 9.33 -22.97
CA SER A 114 -6.06 8.03 -23.42
C SER A 114 -5.29 6.86 -22.81
N LYS A 115 -5.96 5.79 -22.41
CA LYS A 115 -5.29 4.54 -21.98
C LYS A 115 -4.73 3.71 -23.15
N LYS A 116 -5.01 4.10 -24.40
CA LYS A 116 -4.66 3.32 -25.60
C LYS A 116 -3.27 3.63 -26.16
N SER A 117 -2.64 4.71 -25.72
CA SER A 117 -1.35 5.19 -26.26
C SER A 117 -0.53 5.81 -25.14
N ASN A 118 0.79 5.73 -25.27
CA ASN A 118 1.74 6.51 -24.49
C ASN A 118 2.39 7.65 -25.29
N LEU A 119 1.99 7.83 -26.55
CA LEU A 119 2.52 8.90 -27.40
C LEU A 119 1.81 10.22 -27.13
N CYS A 120 2.54 11.32 -27.26
CA CYS A 120 2.01 12.66 -27.09
C CYS A 120 1.79 13.33 -28.45
N SER A 121 0.55 13.68 -28.80
CA SER A 121 0.29 14.44 -30.04
C SER A 121 0.65 15.92 -29.96
N LYS A 122 0.82 16.48 -28.76
CA LYS A 122 1.24 17.89 -28.57
C LYS A 122 2.76 18.04 -28.74
N PHE A 123 3.51 17.03 -28.31
CA PHE A 123 4.96 16.95 -28.40
C PHE A 123 5.32 15.59 -29.02
N PRO A 124 5.10 15.40 -30.33
CA PRO A 124 5.39 14.13 -30.98
C PRO A 124 6.88 13.83 -30.89
N PHE A 125 7.22 12.58 -30.61
CA PHE A 125 8.61 12.16 -30.58
C PHE A 125 9.19 12.22 -31.99
N GLN A 126 10.19 13.07 -32.16
CA GLN A 126 10.99 13.20 -33.37
C GLN A 126 12.45 13.32 -32.95
N ALA A 127 13.38 12.73 -33.68
CA ALA A 127 14.79 13.04 -33.45
C ALA A 127 15.03 14.51 -33.76
N SER A 128 15.66 15.26 -32.85
CA SER A 128 16.00 16.68 -33.05
C SER A 128 17.36 16.98 -32.43
N PRO A 129 18.16 17.88 -33.01
CA PRO A 129 19.37 18.39 -32.37
C PRO A 129 19.09 19.52 -31.36
N LEU A 130 17.82 19.89 -31.14
CA LEU A 130 17.37 21.08 -30.39
C LEU A 130 16.18 20.73 -29.46
N LEU A 131 15.80 21.63 -28.56
CA LEU A 131 14.64 21.45 -27.66
C LEU A 131 13.29 21.80 -28.32
N HIS A 132 12.20 21.26 -27.78
CA HIS A 132 10.87 21.26 -28.41
C HIS A 132 10.22 22.63 -28.69
N ARG A 133 10.38 23.62 -27.80
CA ARG A 133 9.50 24.80 -27.79
C ARG A 133 9.96 25.95 -28.66
N ASP A 134 11.27 26.08 -28.83
CA ASP A 134 11.88 27.20 -29.54
C ASP A 134 12.97 26.77 -30.53
N ASP A 135 13.16 25.46 -30.72
CA ASP A 135 14.18 24.89 -31.60
C ASP A 135 15.57 25.48 -31.36
N THR A 136 15.95 25.66 -30.08
CA THR A 136 17.30 26.11 -29.72
C THR A 136 18.00 25.14 -28.79
N SER A 137 19.34 25.25 -28.73
CA SER A 137 20.14 24.54 -27.74
C SER A 137 20.25 25.35 -26.45
N ARG A 138 20.61 24.65 -25.37
CA ARG A 138 20.98 25.24 -24.08
C ARG A 138 22.47 25.09 -23.78
N PHE A 139 23.23 24.55 -24.73
CA PHE A 139 24.66 24.31 -24.62
C PHE A 139 25.47 25.16 -25.61
N THR A 140 26.50 25.80 -25.09
CA THR A 140 27.56 26.46 -25.88
C THR A 140 28.94 26.13 -25.31
N ASN A 141 30.00 26.18 -26.10
CA ASN A 141 31.37 26.16 -25.55
C ASN A 141 31.84 27.57 -25.15
N ALA A 142 33.09 27.68 -24.68
CA ALA A 142 33.68 28.95 -24.25
C ALA A 142 33.80 29.98 -25.39
N GLU A 143 33.89 29.52 -26.64
CA GLU A 143 33.99 30.33 -27.86
C GLU A 143 32.62 30.74 -28.44
N GLY A 144 31.52 30.26 -27.86
CA GLY A 144 30.15 30.55 -28.32
C GLY A 144 29.63 29.62 -29.42
N GLU A 145 30.33 28.54 -29.75
CA GLU A 145 29.85 27.47 -30.62
C GLU A 145 28.71 26.70 -29.94
N THR A 146 27.59 26.55 -30.65
CA THR A 146 26.44 25.75 -30.18
C THR A 146 26.76 24.27 -30.19
N LEU A 147 26.48 23.59 -29.07
CA LEU A 147 26.52 22.13 -28.98
C LEU A 147 25.09 21.59 -29.05
N HIS A 148 24.86 20.55 -29.84
CA HIS A 148 23.52 20.04 -30.08
C HIS A 148 23.04 19.10 -28.96
N HIS A 149 21.73 19.10 -28.73
CA HIS A 149 21.05 18.16 -27.85
C HIS A 149 20.92 16.77 -28.48
N PHE A 150 20.64 15.79 -27.63
CA PHE A 150 20.36 14.41 -27.99
C PHE A 150 19.13 13.90 -27.24
N LEU A 151 18.11 13.49 -28.01
CA LEU A 151 16.84 12.97 -27.49
C LEU A 151 16.22 13.84 -26.39
N TYR A 152 16.43 15.16 -26.49
CA TYR A 152 15.94 16.18 -25.55
C TYR A 152 16.52 16.09 -24.12
N ILE A 153 17.52 15.23 -23.88
CA ILE A 153 18.08 14.99 -22.53
C ILE A 153 19.56 15.40 -22.42
N SER A 154 20.43 14.92 -23.32
CA SER A 154 21.88 15.19 -23.30
C SER A 154 22.55 15.02 -21.93
N SER A 155 22.40 13.84 -21.34
CA SER A 155 22.85 13.56 -19.97
C SER A 155 24.35 13.34 -19.80
N PHE A 156 25.17 13.31 -20.86
CA PHE A 156 26.63 13.26 -20.74
C PHE A 156 27.22 14.65 -20.43
N SER A 157 26.56 15.39 -19.55
CA SER A 157 26.92 16.69 -19.02
C SER A 157 26.55 16.74 -17.54
N GLU A 158 27.32 17.44 -16.71
CA GLU A 158 26.99 17.60 -15.28
C GLU A 158 25.66 18.32 -15.04
N TYR A 159 25.27 19.20 -15.98
CA TYR A 159 23.98 19.87 -15.98
C TYR A 159 23.35 19.80 -17.37
N THR A 160 22.04 19.69 -17.42
CA THR A 160 21.27 19.76 -18.67
C THR A 160 19.96 20.51 -18.45
N VAL A 161 19.41 21.05 -19.53
CA VAL A 161 18.08 21.67 -19.53
C VAL A 161 17.17 20.84 -20.40
N VAL A 162 15.99 20.53 -19.88
CA VAL A 162 14.99 19.68 -20.52
C VAL A 162 13.61 20.31 -20.37
N ASP A 163 12.69 19.98 -21.27
CA ASP A 163 11.29 20.38 -21.12
C ASP A 163 10.63 19.61 -19.97
N VAL A 164 9.72 20.25 -19.24
CA VAL A 164 8.93 19.63 -18.17
C VAL A 164 8.16 18.39 -18.63
N VAL A 165 7.79 18.31 -19.91
CA VAL A 165 7.14 17.10 -20.46
C VAL A 165 8.09 15.91 -20.55
N ASN A 166 9.39 16.12 -20.52
CA ASN A 166 10.43 15.08 -20.57
C ASN A 166 10.97 14.73 -19.18
N VAL A 167 10.30 15.14 -18.11
CA VAL A 167 10.77 14.89 -16.74
C VAL A 167 9.71 14.18 -15.93
N THR A 168 10.14 13.14 -15.22
CA THR A 168 9.31 12.43 -14.26
C THR A 168 9.88 12.57 -12.86
N LYS A 169 9.05 13.10 -11.95
CA LYS A 169 9.36 13.14 -10.53
C LYS A 169 9.29 11.75 -9.92
N ILE A 170 10.30 11.41 -9.13
CA ILE A 170 10.37 10.14 -8.39
C ILE A 170 10.79 10.40 -6.95
N GLY A 171 10.54 9.44 -6.06
CA GLY A 171 10.95 9.56 -4.66
C GLY A 171 12.47 9.45 -4.49
N PRO A 172 13.07 10.11 -3.48
CA PRO A 172 14.52 10.11 -3.24
C PRO A 172 15.07 8.75 -2.77
N GLU A 173 14.21 7.79 -2.43
CA GLU A 173 14.58 6.49 -1.86
C GLU A 173 15.18 5.48 -2.85
N ILE A 174 14.95 5.65 -4.16
CA ILE A 174 15.57 4.78 -5.16
C ILE A 174 17.03 5.20 -5.41
N PRO A 175 18.00 4.25 -5.36
CA PRO A 175 19.40 4.58 -5.63
C PRO A 175 19.59 5.20 -7.04
N PRO A 176 20.36 6.30 -7.17
CA PRO A 176 20.58 6.99 -8.46
C PRO A 176 21.01 6.08 -9.61
N ASN A 177 21.90 5.12 -9.34
CA ASN A 177 22.42 4.16 -10.32
C ASN A 177 21.41 3.11 -10.79
N ARG A 178 20.27 3.00 -10.12
CA ARG A 178 19.13 2.16 -10.54
C ARG A 178 18.06 3.01 -11.21
N ALA A 179 17.79 4.20 -10.66
CA ALA A 179 16.81 5.12 -11.20
C ALA A 179 17.14 5.56 -12.63
N CYS A 180 18.42 5.78 -12.96
CA CYS A 180 18.80 6.23 -14.31
C CYS A 180 18.41 5.24 -15.41
N LEU A 181 18.34 3.94 -15.12
CA LEU A 181 17.97 2.88 -16.07
C LEU A 181 16.48 2.90 -16.44
N LEU A 182 15.64 3.57 -15.65
CA LEU A 182 14.21 3.74 -15.92
C LEU A 182 13.95 4.77 -17.04
N SER A 183 14.96 5.53 -17.45
CA SER A 183 14.81 6.54 -18.51
C SER A 183 14.63 5.94 -19.90
N CYS A 184 15.09 4.69 -20.12
CA CYS A 184 15.01 4.01 -21.41
C CYS A 184 14.94 2.49 -21.25
N GLY A 185 16.08 1.78 -21.16
CA GLY A 185 16.14 0.34 -21.40
C GLY A 185 15.21 -0.52 -20.53
N VAL A 186 15.19 -0.27 -19.21
CA VAL A 186 14.37 -1.06 -18.26
C VAL A 186 12.88 -0.83 -18.48
N SER A 187 12.47 0.45 -18.52
CA SER A 187 11.09 0.84 -18.78
C SER A 187 10.57 0.33 -20.11
N THR A 188 11.43 0.35 -21.13
CA THR A 188 11.10 -0.18 -22.46
C THR A 188 10.80 -1.67 -22.41
N GLY A 189 11.68 -2.48 -21.82
CA GLY A 189 11.49 -3.93 -21.78
C GLY A 189 10.31 -4.34 -20.88
N VAL A 190 10.27 -3.85 -19.63
CA VAL A 190 9.19 -4.18 -18.69
C VAL A 190 7.84 -3.73 -19.22
N GLY A 191 7.77 -2.50 -19.73
CA GLY A 191 6.56 -1.96 -20.34
C GLY A 191 6.10 -2.76 -21.55
N ALA A 192 7.03 -3.19 -22.40
CA ALA A 192 6.69 -3.96 -23.58
C ALA A 192 5.94 -5.25 -23.23
N ALA A 193 6.40 -5.98 -22.20
CA ALA A 193 5.70 -7.15 -21.70
C ALA A 193 4.36 -6.80 -21.03
N TRP A 194 4.38 -5.82 -20.13
CA TRP A 194 3.23 -5.48 -19.28
C TRP A 194 2.10 -4.76 -20.00
N LYS A 195 2.39 -3.69 -20.75
CA LYS A 195 1.38 -2.82 -21.38
C LYS A 195 1.14 -3.16 -22.84
N THR A 196 2.21 -3.29 -23.63
CA THR A 196 2.07 -3.44 -25.08
C THR A 196 1.65 -4.85 -25.46
N ALA A 197 2.42 -5.84 -25.02
CA ALA A 197 2.11 -7.23 -25.25
C ALA A 197 0.89 -7.64 -24.41
N ASN A 198 0.81 -7.11 -23.18
CA ASN A 198 -0.14 -7.55 -22.16
C ASN A 198 -0.01 -9.07 -21.97
N VAL A 199 1.21 -9.50 -21.65
CA VAL A 199 1.54 -10.92 -21.45
C VAL A 199 0.60 -11.52 -20.40
N GLU A 200 0.02 -12.67 -20.74
CA GLU A 200 -0.93 -13.37 -19.89
C GLU A 200 -0.21 -14.41 -19.02
N PRO A 201 -0.69 -14.69 -17.79
CA PRO A 201 -0.15 -15.78 -16.98
C PRO A 201 -0.16 -17.12 -17.72
N GLY A 202 0.89 -17.92 -17.58
CA GLY A 202 1.03 -19.22 -18.26
C GLY A 202 1.56 -19.14 -19.69
N SER A 203 1.80 -17.95 -20.24
CA SER A 203 2.22 -17.77 -21.63
C SER A 203 3.65 -18.24 -21.90
N THR A 204 3.89 -18.63 -23.15
CA THR A 204 5.22 -18.83 -23.72
C THR A 204 5.73 -17.54 -24.36
N VAL A 205 6.87 -17.06 -23.91
CA VAL A 205 7.51 -15.82 -24.37
C VAL A 205 8.87 -16.12 -25.00
N VAL A 206 9.14 -15.54 -26.16
CA VAL A 206 10.45 -15.63 -26.83
C VAL A 206 11.08 -14.25 -26.96
N ILE A 207 12.35 -14.11 -26.60
CA ILE A 207 13.05 -12.83 -26.57
C ILE A 207 14.30 -12.93 -27.45
N PHE A 208 14.32 -12.20 -28.55
CA PHE A 208 15.46 -12.09 -29.46
C PHE A 208 16.39 -10.96 -29.00
N GLY A 209 17.57 -11.33 -28.49
CA GLY A 209 18.61 -10.44 -27.98
C GLY A 209 18.52 -10.23 -26.47
N LEU A 210 19.44 -10.85 -25.72
CA LEU A 210 19.53 -10.71 -24.27
C LEU A 210 20.46 -9.56 -23.88
N GLY A 211 20.12 -8.36 -24.35
CA GLY A 211 20.69 -7.09 -23.89
C GLY A 211 19.93 -6.52 -22.69
N SER A 212 20.16 -5.26 -22.33
CA SER A 212 19.42 -4.58 -21.25
C SER A 212 17.90 -4.61 -21.45
N ILE A 213 17.44 -4.29 -22.66
CA ILE A 213 16.01 -4.34 -23.02
C ILE A 213 15.49 -5.78 -22.95
N GLY A 214 16.18 -6.75 -23.55
CA GLY A 214 15.73 -8.14 -23.55
C GLY A 214 15.64 -8.77 -22.16
N LEU A 215 16.59 -8.47 -21.28
CA LEU A 215 16.52 -8.88 -19.87
C LEU A 215 15.38 -8.18 -19.12
N ALA A 216 15.10 -6.91 -19.43
CA ALA A 216 13.95 -6.21 -18.89
C ALA A 216 12.61 -6.74 -19.41
N VAL A 217 12.53 -7.22 -20.67
CA VAL A 217 11.37 -7.96 -21.19
C VAL A 217 11.18 -9.27 -20.42
N ALA A 218 12.26 -10.02 -20.16
CA ALA A 218 12.18 -11.26 -19.40
C ALA A 218 11.61 -11.02 -18.00
N GLU A 219 12.09 -9.98 -17.32
CA GLU A 219 11.57 -9.57 -16.02
C GLU A 219 10.10 -9.13 -16.09
N GLY A 220 9.73 -8.31 -17.08
CA GLY A 220 8.33 -7.92 -17.29
C GLY A 220 7.41 -9.12 -17.55
N ALA A 221 7.85 -10.06 -18.38
CA ALA A 221 7.12 -11.30 -18.67
C ALA A 221 6.96 -12.18 -17.42
N ARG A 222 8.02 -12.29 -16.60
CA ARG A 222 7.99 -13.00 -15.31
C ARG A 222 7.00 -12.35 -14.35
N LEU A 223 6.99 -11.02 -14.24
CA LEU A 223 6.04 -10.26 -13.41
C LEU A 223 4.59 -10.42 -13.89
N CYS A 224 4.38 -10.62 -15.19
CA CYS A 224 3.08 -10.95 -15.77
C CYS A 224 2.68 -12.43 -15.62
N GLY A 225 3.53 -13.28 -15.03
CA GLY A 225 3.23 -14.69 -14.78
C GLY A 225 3.49 -15.63 -15.96
N ALA A 226 4.30 -15.24 -16.94
CA ALA A 226 4.75 -16.16 -18.00
C ALA A 226 5.51 -17.35 -17.37
N THR A 227 5.18 -18.56 -17.79
CA THR A 227 5.74 -19.80 -17.22
C THR A 227 6.91 -20.34 -18.03
N ARG A 228 7.02 -19.94 -19.31
CA ARG A 228 8.07 -20.38 -20.21
C ARG A 228 8.66 -19.19 -20.96
N ILE A 229 9.89 -18.82 -20.63
CA ILE A 229 10.57 -17.65 -21.21
C ILE A 229 11.86 -18.12 -21.89
N ILE A 230 11.88 -18.04 -23.22
CA ILE A 230 12.97 -18.53 -24.06
C ILE A 230 13.81 -17.35 -24.53
N GLY A 231 15.07 -17.31 -24.12
CA GLY A 231 16.03 -16.32 -24.59
C GLY A 231 16.76 -16.78 -25.85
N VAL A 232 16.86 -15.91 -26.86
CA VAL A 232 17.63 -16.16 -28.09
C VAL A 232 18.79 -15.18 -28.16
N ASP A 233 20.02 -15.69 -28.13
CA ASP A 233 21.22 -14.84 -28.27
C ASP A 233 22.40 -15.62 -28.88
N ILE A 234 23.28 -14.94 -29.61
CA ILE A 234 24.49 -15.55 -30.17
C ILE A 234 25.53 -15.90 -29.10
N ASN A 235 25.44 -15.30 -27.91
CA ASN A 235 26.35 -15.52 -26.80
C ASN A 235 25.71 -16.37 -25.70
N SER A 236 26.10 -17.65 -25.63
CA SER A 236 25.57 -18.60 -24.65
C SER A 236 25.81 -18.19 -23.19
N ASN A 237 26.86 -17.39 -22.91
CA ASN A 237 27.17 -16.97 -21.54
C ASN A 237 26.07 -16.05 -20.95
N LYS A 238 25.24 -15.45 -21.80
CA LYS A 238 24.13 -14.61 -21.35
C LYS A 238 22.98 -15.41 -20.74
N PHE A 239 22.91 -16.72 -20.95
CA PHE A 239 21.87 -17.54 -20.35
C PHE A 239 21.93 -17.51 -18.82
N GLU A 240 23.13 -17.59 -18.24
CA GLU A 240 23.28 -17.58 -16.77
C GLU A 240 22.80 -16.27 -16.13
N ILE A 241 23.04 -15.14 -16.79
CA ILE A 241 22.46 -13.85 -16.37
C ILE A 241 20.95 -13.87 -16.61
N GLY A 242 20.50 -14.35 -17.78
CA GLY A 242 19.10 -14.46 -18.16
C GLY A 242 18.22 -15.20 -17.15
N LYS A 243 18.73 -16.29 -16.56
CA LYS A 243 18.02 -17.04 -15.52
C LYS A 243 17.64 -16.17 -14.31
N GLN A 244 18.47 -15.17 -13.98
CA GLN A 244 18.19 -14.24 -12.87
C GLN A 244 17.00 -13.32 -13.16
N PHE A 245 16.62 -13.16 -14.44
CA PHE A 245 15.49 -12.37 -14.92
C PHE A 245 14.31 -13.26 -15.35
N GLY A 246 14.31 -14.55 -15.00
CA GLY A 246 13.20 -15.48 -15.27
C GLY A 246 13.30 -16.26 -16.57
N ILE A 247 14.40 -16.16 -17.33
CA ILE A 247 14.58 -16.96 -18.55
C ILE A 247 14.72 -18.45 -18.17
N THR A 248 13.83 -19.28 -18.70
CA THR A 248 13.75 -20.71 -18.40
C THR A 248 14.57 -21.54 -19.38
N GLU A 249 14.66 -21.09 -20.63
CA GLU A 249 15.30 -21.81 -21.74
C GLU A 249 16.10 -20.87 -22.63
N PHE A 250 17.04 -21.43 -23.39
CA PHE A 250 17.94 -20.64 -24.22
C PHE A 250 18.22 -21.30 -25.56
N VAL A 251 18.26 -20.47 -26.61
CA VAL A 251 18.65 -20.87 -27.96
C VAL A 251 19.81 -20.01 -28.41
N ASN A 252 20.94 -20.65 -28.71
CA ASN A 252 22.02 -19.99 -29.44
C ASN A 252 21.76 -20.09 -30.93
N SER A 253 21.53 -18.96 -31.60
CA SER A 253 21.24 -18.93 -33.04
C SER A 253 22.38 -19.47 -33.92
N LYS A 254 23.62 -19.49 -33.42
CA LYS A 254 24.77 -20.11 -34.13
C LYS A 254 24.77 -21.64 -34.08
N ASN A 255 23.98 -22.23 -33.19
CA ASN A 255 23.96 -23.67 -32.95
C ASN A 255 22.72 -24.35 -33.55
N CYS A 256 21.97 -23.65 -34.42
CA CYS A 256 20.75 -24.17 -35.05
C CYS A 256 21.00 -25.01 -36.32
N GLY A 257 22.25 -25.16 -36.76
CA GLY A 257 22.59 -25.84 -38.02
C GLY A 257 21.99 -25.12 -39.23
N ASP A 258 21.42 -25.88 -40.17
CA ASP A 258 20.76 -25.35 -41.37
C ASP A 258 19.31 -24.86 -41.13
N LYS A 259 18.77 -25.04 -39.91
CA LYS A 259 17.41 -24.61 -39.57
C LYS A 259 17.39 -23.14 -39.17
N PRO A 260 16.41 -22.34 -39.63
CA PRO A 260 16.19 -21.02 -39.09
C PRO A 260 15.78 -21.12 -37.61
N VAL A 261 16.12 -20.09 -36.82
CA VAL A 261 15.86 -20.07 -35.38
C VAL A 261 14.36 -20.21 -35.10
N SER A 262 13.53 -19.58 -35.92
CA SER A 262 12.08 -19.64 -35.83
C SER A 262 11.55 -21.06 -35.92
N GLN A 263 12.10 -21.90 -36.80
CA GLN A 263 11.72 -23.30 -36.92
C GLN A 263 12.12 -24.11 -35.68
N VAL A 264 13.30 -23.85 -35.12
CA VAL A 264 13.74 -24.48 -33.86
C VAL A 264 12.79 -24.12 -32.71
N ILE A 265 12.38 -22.84 -32.62
CA ILE A 265 11.41 -22.37 -31.62
C ILE A 265 10.05 -23.05 -31.82
N ILE A 266 9.54 -23.13 -33.05
CA ILE A 266 8.25 -23.78 -33.34
C ILE A 266 8.26 -25.24 -32.90
N GLU A 267 9.35 -25.98 -33.19
CA GLU A 267 9.49 -27.38 -32.81
C GLU A 267 9.51 -27.56 -31.28
N MET A 268 10.28 -26.75 -30.55
CA MET A 268 10.36 -26.88 -29.08
C MET A 268 9.12 -26.36 -28.32
N THR A 269 8.33 -25.49 -28.95
CA THR A 269 7.10 -24.92 -28.37
C THR A 269 5.82 -25.60 -28.85
N ASN A 270 5.94 -26.60 -29.73
CA ASN A 270 4.80 -27.27 -30.36
C ASN A 270 3.83 -26.25 -31.00
N GLY A 271 4.34 -25.37 -31.86
CA GLY A 271 3.53 -24.46 -32.68
C GLY A 271 3.83 -22.97 -32.55
N GLY A 272 4.88 -22.56 -31.83
CA GLY A 272 5.29 -21.17 -31.67
C GLY A 272 4.90 -20.58 -30.31
N ALA A 273 5.44 -19.39 -30.04
CA ALA A 273 5.25 -18.66 -28.79
C ALA A 273 4.08 -17.67 -28.84
N ASP A 274 3.43 -17.45 -27.71
CA ASP A 274 2.30 -16.52 -27.59
C ASP A 274 2.76 -15.07 -27.79
N TYR A 275 3.95 -14.74 -27.26
CA TYR A 275 4.55 -13.42 -27.38
C TYR A 275 6.01 -13.53 -27.82
N CYS A 276 6.38 -12.77 -28.86
CA CYS A 276 7.77 -12.65 -29.32
C CYS A 276 8.23 -11.20 -29.20
N PHE A 277 9.46 -10.98 -28.71
CA PHE A 277 10.04 -9.65 -28.56
C PHE A 277 11.36 -9.54 -29.33
N GLU A 278 11.47 -8.55 -30.20
CA GLU A 278 12.72 -8.24 -30.92
C GLU A 278 13.42 -7.06 -30.23
N CYS A 279 14.60 -7.31 -29.66
CA CYS A 279 15.33 -6.38 -28.79
C CYS A 279 16.72 -5.99 -29.33
N VAL A 280 17.08 -6.38 -30.55
CA VAL A 280 18.40 -6.12 -31.16
C VAL A 280 18.34 -4.94 -32.13
N GLY A 281 17.25 -4.83 -32.91
CA GLY A 281 17.09 -3.82 -33.95
C GLY A 281 17.57 -4.30 -35.31
N LEU A 282 17.13 -5.50 -35.72
CA LEU A 282 17.42 -6.06 -37.04
C LEU A 282 16.14 -6.56 -37.69
N ALA A 283 15.80 -6.04 -38.89
CA ALA A 283 14.60 -6.45 -39.63
C ALA A 283 14.51 -7.96 -39.86
N ALA A 284 15.64 -8.65 -40.07
CA ALA A 284 15.68 -10.11 -40.20
C ALA A 284 15.26 -10.84 -38.91
N LEU A 285 15.59 -10.31 -37.73
CA LEU A 285 15.15 -10.89 -36.45
C LEU A 285 13.68 -10.60 -36.17
N VAL A 286 13.14 -9.48 -36.67
CA VAL A 286 11.69 -9.22 -36.63
C VAL A 286 10.95 -10.28 -37.43
N GLN A 287 11.47 -10.67 -38.60
CA GLN A 287 10.90 -11.76 -39.42
C GLN A 287 10.95 -13.11 -38.69
N GLU A 288 12.08 -13.47 -38.09
CA GLU A 288 12.20 -14.70 -37.29
C GLU A 288 11.23 -14.71 -36.10
N ALA A 289 11.12 -13.59 -35.37
CA ALA A 289 10.20 -13.43 -34.26
C ALA A 289 8.73 -13.58 -34.70
N PHE A 290 8.36 -12.95 -35.81
CA PHE A 290 7.03 -13.09 -36.41
C PHE A 290 6.76 -14.53 -36.88
N ALA A 291 7.74 -15.18 -37.50
CA ALA A 291 7.64 -16.54 -38.01
C ALA A 291 7.38 -17.56 -36.89
N CYS A 292 8.09 -17.47 -35.76
CA CYS A 292 7.89 -18.36 -34.61
C CYS A 292 6.80 -17.96 -33.64
N CYS A 293 6.08 -16.87 -33.92
CA CYS A 293 4.90 -16.50 -33.16
C CYS A 293 3.74 -17.46 -33.46
N ARG A 294 2.88 -17.71 -32.49
CA ARG A 294 1.78 -18.67 -32.58
C ARG A 294 0.72 -18.21 -33.57
N LYS A 295 0.24 -19.10 -34.44
CA LYS A 295 -0.83 -18.77 -35.39
C LYS A 295 -2.15 -18.54 -34.64
N GLY A 296 -2.94 -17.57 -35.09
CA GLY A 296 -4.26 -17.24 -34.54
C GLY A 296 -4.26 -16.09 -33.52
N TRP A 297 -3.26 -16.01 -32.64
CA TRP A 297 -3.23 -14.99 -31.58
C TRP A 297 -1.83 -14.44 -31.25
N GLY A 298 -0.77 -15.06 -31.76
CA GLY A 298 0.59 -14.68 -31.39
C GLY A 298 0.90 -13.22 -31.71
N LYS A 299 1.56 -12.54 -30.77
CA LYS A 299 1.93 -11.12 -30.90
C LYS A 299 3.44 -10.94 -30.88
N THR A 300 3.97 -10.31 -31.93
CA THR A 300 5.36 -9.87 -32.02
C THR A 300 5.48 -8.38 -31.70
N VAL A 301 6.37 -8.03 -30.77
CA VAL A 301 6.64 -6.65 -30.34
C VAL A 301 8.06 -6.26 -30.74
N VAL A 302 8.19 -5.19 -31.52
CA VAL A 302 9.47 -4.63 -31.97
C VAL A 302 9.91 -3.53 -31.01
N LEU A 303 11.10 -3.68 -30.43
CA LEU A 303 11.71 -2.73 -29.49
C LEU A 303 13.07 -2.22 -29.96
N GLY A 304 13.81 -3.03 -30.71
CA GLY A 304 15.09 -2.65 -31.27
C GLY A 304 14.97 -1.55 -32.34
N VAL A 305 16.00 -0.70 -32.43
CA VAL A 305 16.10 0.36 -33.43
C VAL A 305 17.07 -0.11 -34.51
N ASP A 306 16.57 -0.33 -35.72
CA ASP A 306 17.37 -0.62 -36.91
C ASP A 306 17.82 0.69 -37.58
N LYS A 307 18.65 0.59 -38.63
CA LYS A 307 19.05 1.74 -39.46
C LYS A 307 17.82 2.36 -40.16
N PRO A 308 17.82 3.69 -40.40
CA PRO A 308 16.65 4.40 -40.95
C PRO A 308 16.10 3.86 -42.29
N ASP A 309 16.95 3.25 -43.11
CA ASP A 309 16.62 2.67 -44.42
C ASP A 309 16.30 1.17 -44.38
N ALA A 310 16.22 0.55 -43.20
CA ALA A 310 15.86 -0.85 -43.07
C ALA A 310 14.39 -1.08 -43.43
N HIS A 311 14.14 -2.15 -44.19
CA HIS A 311 12.80 -2.55 -44.59
C HIS A 311 12.43 -3.92 -44.04
N LEU A 312 11.25 -4.01 -43.44
CA LEU A 312 10.64 -5.27 -43.05
C LEU A 312 9.81 -5.82 -44.21
N ASN A 313 10.21 -6.97 -44.74
CA ASN A 313 9.47 -7.65 -45.81
C ASN A 313 8.62 -8.78 -45.20
N LEU A 314 7.31 -8.60 -45.13
CA LEU A 314 6.36 -9.65 -44.74
C LEU A 314 5.48 -10.02 -45.91
N ASN A 315 5.25 -11.32 -46.09
CA ASN A 315 4.31 -11.81 -47.10
C ASN A 315 2.87 -11.49 -46.65
N SER A 316 2.15 -10.68 -47.43
CA SER A 316 0.79 -10.25 -47.08
C SER A 316 -0.20 -11.40 -46.96
N PHE A 317 -0.02 -12.46 -47.76
CA PHE A 317 -0.84 -13.67 -47.67
C PHE A 317 -0.55 -14.45 -46.38
N GLU A 318 0.71 -14.49 -45.94
CA GLU A 318 1.08 -15.10 -44.65
C GLU A 318 0.49 -14.33 -43.48
N VAL A 319 0.51 -13.00 -43.51
CA VAL A 319 -0.12 -12.17 -42.46
C VAL A 319 -1.61 -12.48 -42.37
N LEU A 320 -2.31 -12.50 -43.52
CA LEU A 320 -3.74 -12.81 -43.58
C LEU A 320 -4.05 -14.22 -43.05
N GLN A 321 -3.29 -15.23 -43.49
CA GLN A 321 -3.56 -16.63 -43.15
C GLN A 321 -3.18 -16.96 -41.70
N SER A 322 -2.09 -16.39 -41.21
CA SER A 322 -1.56 -16.71 -39.87
C SER A 322 -2.31 -15.99 -38.74
N GLN A 323 -3.00 -14.89 -39.05
CA GLN A 323 -3.73 -14.06 -38.07
C GLN A 323 -2.87 -13.61 -36.88
N LYS A 324 -1.55 -13.48 -37.10
CA LYS A 324 -0.60 -13.00 -36.10
C LYS A 324 -0.63 -11.48 -36.02
N THR A 325 -0.24 -10.94 -34.87
CA THR A 325 -0.09 -9.49 -34.65
C THR A 325 1.38 -9.09 -34.68
N LEU A 326 1.70 -7.99 -35.35
CA LEU A 326 3.00 -7.31 -35.26
C LEU A 326 2.76 -5.87 -34.82
N THR A 327 3.49 -5.42 -33.79
CA THR A 327 3.42 -4.04 -33.28
C THR A 327 4.78 -3.54 -32.82
N GLY A 328 4.98 -2.23 -32.77
CA GLY A 328 6.13 -1.60 -32.11
C GLY A 328 5.76 -1.04 -30.75
N ALA A 329 6.76 -0.78 -29.90
CA ALA A 329 6.56 -0.12 -28.60
C ALA A 329 7.68 0.83 -28.22
N LEU A 330 7.46 2.13 -28.46
CA LEU A 330 8.34 3.17 -27.96
C LEU A 330 8.18 3.27 -26.43
N PHE A 331 9.30 3.24 -25.70
CA PHE A 331 9.31 3.22 -24.23
C PHE A 331 8.43 2.12 -23.62
N GLY A 332 8.28 0.99 -24.32
CA GLY A 332 7.48 -0.15 -23.88
C GLY A 332 5.98 0.08 -23.85
N GLY A 333 5.48 1.21 -24.35
CA GLY A 333 4.08 1.60 -24.17
C GLY A 333 3.77 2.19 -22.79
N LEU A 334 4.80 2.49 -21.98
CA LEU A 334 4.63 3.16 -20.68
C LEU A 334 4.43 4.65 -20.86
N LYS A 335 3.62 5.24 -19.98
CA LYS A 335 3.53 6.69 -19.80
C LYS A 335 4.55 7.15 -18.76
N PRO A 336 5.50 8.03 -19.12
CA PRO A 336 6.53 8.52 -18.23
C PRO A 336 6.02 8.94 -16.85
N LYS A 337 5.06 9.86 -16.78
CA LYS A 337 4.68 10.50 -15.50
C LYS A 337 3.84 9.62 -14.58
N SER A 338 3.15 8.62 -15.10
CA SER A 338 2.30 7.72 -14.29
C SER A 338 2.93 6.35 -14.05
N ASP A 339 3.54 5.75 -15.08
CA ASP A 339 4.01 4.36 -15.00
C ASP A 339 5.43 4.25 -14.44
N VAL A 340 6.32 5.23 -14.65
CA VAL A 340 7.68 5.17 -14.07
C VAL A 340 7.65 5.29 -12.53
N PRO A 341 6.88 6.19 -11.91
CA PRO A 341 6.71 6.19 -10.46
C PRO A 341 6.11 4.87 -9.95
N PHE A 342 5.23 4.24 -10.73
CA PHE A 342 4.71 2.90 -10.40
C PHE A 342 5.82 1.84 -10.46
N LEU A 343 6.70 1.85 -11.48
CA LEU A 343 7.85 0.94 -11.53
C LEU A 343 8.83 1.18 -10.38
N VAL A 344 9.03 2.44 -9.96
CA VAL A 344 9.81 2.75 -8.75
C VAL A 344 9.14 2.12 -7.54
N LYS A 345 7.83 2.29 -7.37
CA LYS A 345 7.07 1.63 -6.30
C LYS A 345 7.13 0.12 -6.38
N LEU A 346 7.08 -0.49 -7.56
CA LEU A 346 7.21 -1.94 -7.75
C LEU A 346 8.65 -2.41 -7.46
N GLN A 347 9.67 -1.63 -7.78
CA GLN A 347 11.06 -1.94 -7.41
C GLN A 347 11.29 -1.79 -5.89
N LEU A 348 10.56 -0.87 -5.25
CA LEU A 348 10.57 -0.65 -3.81
C LEU A 348 9.59 -1.57 -3.05
N GLY A 349 8.63 -2.18 -3.76
CA GLY A 349 7.40 -2.80 -3.26
C GLY A 349 6.96 -4.06 -4.02
N ILE A 350 7.84 -4.72 -4.76
CA ILE A 350 8.02 -6.16 -4.58
C ILE A 350 8.60 -6.21 -3.19
N SER A 351 7.73 -6.45 -2.20
CA SER A 351 8.11 -6.53 -0.81
C SER A 351 9.45 -7.28 -0.70
N LYS A 352 10.51 -6.56 -0.33
CA LYS A 352 11.83 -7.16 -0.07
C LYS A 352 11.75 -8.30 0.96
N THR A 353 10.64 -8.34 1.68
CA THR A 353 10.33 -9.14 2.84
C THR A 353 9.26 -10.21 2.59
N ALA A 354 8.54 -10.24 1.45
CA ALA A 354 7.55 -11.26 1.15
C ALA A 354 8.19 -12.65 1.14
N GLY A 355 7.56 -13.60 1.83
CA GLY A 355 8.12 -14.94 2.06
C GLY A 355 9.37 -14.99 2.95
N LYS A 356 9.80 -13.87 3.55
CA LYS A 356 10.97 -13.79 4.44
C LYS A 356 10.58 -13.23 5.81
N PRO A 357 11.31 -13.59 6.89
CA PRO A 357 11.13 -12.93 8.17
C PRO A 357 11.46 -11.42 8.12
N ILE A 358 10.76 -10.61 8.91
CA ILE A 358 11.02 -9.18 9.10
C ILE A 358 11.62 -8.97 10.49
N ARG A 359 12.69 -8.17 10.59
CA ARG A 359 13.14 -7.60 11.86
C ARG A 359 12.49 -6.24 12.05
N CYS A 360 11.82 -6.02 13.17
CA CYS A 360 11.16 -4.75 13.48
C CYS A 360 11.05 -4.52 15.00
N ARG A 361 10.64 -3.32 15.41
CA ARG A 361 10.44 -2.99 16.82
C ARG A 361 9.07 -3.49 17.30
N ALA A 362 9.04 -4.05 18.50
CA ALA A 362 7.81 -4.36 19.23
C ALA A 362 7.94 -4.00 20.71
N ALA A 363 6.81 -3.71 21.36
CA ALA A 363 6.72 -3.47 22.79
C ALA A 363 6.29 -4.77 23.49
N VAL A 364 7.25 -5.41 24.13
CA VAL A 364 7.11 -6.76 24.69
C VAL A 364 6.83 -6.70 26.18
N ALA A 365 5.74 -7.34 26.60
CA ALA A 365 5.38 -7.57 27.99
C ALA A 365 6.17 -8.78 28.54
N ARG A 366 7.38 -8.54 29.03
CA ARG A 366 8.27 -9.58 29.55
C ARG A 366 7.75 -10.25 30.83
N LYS A 367 7.09 -9.48 31.70
CA LYS A 367 6.50 -9.96 32.96
C LYS A 367 5.18 -9.25 33.25
N ALA A 368 4.34 -9.89 34.06
CA ALA A 368 3.05 -9.36 34.44
C ALA A 368 3.18 -8.03 35.21
N GLY A 369 2.53 -6.97 34.70
CA GLY A 369 2.47 -5.65 35.33
C GLY A 369 3.77 -4.84 35.32
N GLU A 370 4.86 -5.35 34.73
CA GLU A 370 6.10 -4.59 34.55
C GLU A 370 6.05 -3.76 33.25
N PRO A 371 6.72 -2.59 33.18
CA PRO A 371 6.75 -1.76 31.97
C PRO A 371 7.14 -2.57 30.72
N LEU A 372 6.50 -2.26 29.60
CA LEU A 372 6.80 -2.89 28.31
C LEU A 372 8.23 -2.53 27.88
N VAL A 373 8.95 -3.49 27.34
CA VAL A 373 10.29 -3.29 26.79
C VAL A 373 10.19 -3.18 25.28
N ILE A 374 10.66 -2.07 24.72
CA ILE A 374 10.77 -1.92 23.26
C ILE A 374 12.06 -2.61 22.82
N GLU A 375 11.92 -3.63 21.98
CA GLU A 375 13.04 -4.42 21.49
C GLU A 375 12.81 -4.86 20.04
N GLU A 376 13.89 -5.28 19.38
CA GLU A 376 13.81 -5.85 18.03
C GLU A 376 13.27 -7.28 18.11
N VAL A 377 12.25 -7.57 17.32
CA VAL A 377 11.64 -8.90 17.18
C VAL A 377 11.72 -9.35 15.72
N ILE A 378 11.64 -10.66 15.52
CA ILE A 378 11.57 -11.30 14.20
C ILE A 378 10.13 -11.75 13.97
N VAL A 379 9.50 -11.21 12.94
CA VAL A 379 8.15 -11.55 12.49
C VAL A 379 8.24 -12.48 11.28
N ALA A 380 7.80 -13.72 11.44
CA ALA A 380 7.76 -14.70 10.36
C ALA A 380 6.90 -14.23 9.17
N PRO A 381 7.13 -14.74 7.95
CA PRO A 381 6.19 -14.53 6.85
C PRO A 381 4.82 -15.16 7.16
N PRO A 382 3.74 -14.64 6.55
CA PRO A 382 2.41 -15.23 6.71
C PRO A 382 2.36 -16.62 6.06
N LYS A 383 1.73 -17.59 6.73
CA LYS A 383 1.39 -18.90 6.17
C LYS A 383 0.05 -18.85 5.42
N ALA A 384 -0.39 -19.99 4.89
CA ALA A 384 -1.70 -20.10 4.25
C ALA A 384 -2.83 -19.51 5.12
N HIS A 385 -3.67 -18.70 4.49
CA HIS A 385 -4.76 -17.91 5.07
C HIS A 385 -4.34 -16.83 6.08
N GLU A 386 -3.06 -16.50 6.17
CA GLU A 386 -2.56 -15.43 7.03
C GLU A 386 -2.18 -14.20 6.22
N VAL A 387 -2.20 -13.07 6.89
CA VAL A 387 -1.86 -11.77 6.33
C VAL A 387 -0.84 -11.12 7.25
N ARG A 388 0.26 -10.63 6.68
CA ARG A 388 1.21 -9.81 7.42
C ARG A 388 0.92 -8.34 7.17
N LEU A 389 0.74 -7.60 8.25
CA LEU A 389 0.36 -6.20 8.26
C LEU A 389 1.53 -5.34 8.70
N LYS A 390 1.77 -4.24 8.01
CA LYS A 390 2.51 -3.10 8.54
C LYS A 390 1.54 -2.26 9.37
N ILE A 391 1.75 -2.17 10.68
CA ILE A 391 0.91 -1.34 11.55
C ILE A 391 1.32 0.13 11.39
N ILE A 392 0.35 1.00 11.14
CA ILE A 392 0.56 2.45 11.02
C ILE A 392 0.39 3.10 12.39
N CYS A 393 -0.70 2.76 13.06
CA CYS A 393 -0.96 3.18 14.42
C CYS A 393 -1.81 2.14 15.16
N THR A 394 -1.70 2.18 16.48
CA THR A 394 -2.46 1.33 17.39
C THR A 394 -3.00 2.16 18.55
N SER A 395 -3.96 1.63 19.30
CA SER A 395 -4.50 2.21 20.53
C SER A 395 -4.47 1.13 21.62
N LEU A 396 -4.61 1.54 22.87
CA LEU A 396 -4.75 0.63 24.00
C LEU A 396 -6.07 0.85 24.73
N CYS A 397 -6.55 -0.20 25.40
CA CYS A 397 -7.70 -0.12 26.29
C CYS A 397 -7.52 -0.94 27.59
N HIS A 398 -8.56 -0.96 28.43
CA HIS A 398 -8.51 -1.67 29.71
C HIS A 398 -8.32 -3.19 29.58
N THR A 399 -8.68 -3.77 28.44
CA THR A 399 -8.41 -5.18 28.13
C THR A 399 -6.90 -5.45 28.13
N ASP A 400 -6.10 -4.58 27.51
CA ASP A 400 -4.64 -4.70 27.48
C ASP A 400 -4.05 -4.58 28.89
N ILE A 401 -4.52 -3.60 29.68
CA ILE A 401 -4.07 -3.42 31.08
C ILE A 401 -4.42 -4.64 31.95
N THR A 402 -5.62 -5.19 31.77
CA THR A 402 -6.09 -6.32 32.58
C THR A 402 -5.25 -7.55 32.31
N LEU A 403 -5.08 -7.92 31.04
CA LEU A 403 -4.31 -9.10 30.64
C LEU A 403 -2.81 -8.92 30.86
N TRP A 404 -2.29 -7.69 30.75
CA TRP A 404 -0.90 -7.36 31.09
C TRP A 404 -0.58 -7.62 32.56
N LYS A 405 -1.54 -7.49 33.48
CA LYS A 405 -1.33 -7.68 34.93
C LYS A 405 -1.51 -9.12 35.41
N LEU A 406 -2.12 -10.00 34.62
CA LEU A 406 -2.39 -11.38 35.01
C LEU A 406 -1.13 -12.23 34.95
N LYS A 407 -0.89 -13.00 36.01
CA LYS A 407 0.26 -13.94 36.10
C LYS A 407 -0.07 -15.32 35.57
N GLU A 408 -1.30 -15.76 35.77
CA GLU A 408 -1.81 -17.07 35.35
C GLU A 408 -2.74 -16.90 34.17
N PHE A 409 -2.93 -17.98 33.40
CA PHE A 409 -3.80 -17.99 32.22
C PHE A 409 -5.16 -17.35 32.55
N PRO A 410 -5.64 -16.39 31.76
CA PRO A 410 -5.20 -15.98 30.41
C PRO A 410 -3.94 -15.09 30.31
N GLY A 411 -3.34 -14.72 31.45
CA GLY A 411 -2.01 -14.11 31.51
C GLY A 411 -0.93 -15.04 30.93
N CYS A 412 -0.07 -14.51 30.08
CA CYS A 412 0.98 -15.28 29.40
C CYS A 412 2.09 -14.32 28.98
N HIS A 413 3.33 -14.64 29.36
CA HIS A 413 4.51 -13.80 29.14
C HIS A 413 5.70 -14.70 28.75
N PRO A 414 6.60 -14.25 27.85
CA PRO A 414 6.60 -12.95 27.18
C PRO A 414 5.56 -12.86 26.04
N ARG A 415 4.96 -11.69 25.84
CA ARG A 415 3.96 -11.48 24.76
C ARG A 415 3.99 -10.07 24.19
N ILE A 416 3.49 -9.91 22.98
CA ILE A 416 3.19 -8.61 22.36
C ILE A 416 1.68 -8.36 22.52
N LEU A 417 1.30 -7.25 23.16
CA LEU A 417 -0.10 -6.87 23.39
C LEU A 417 -0.67 -6.07 22.21
N GLY A 418 -1.88 -5.52 22.38
CA GLY A 418 -2.52 -4.61 21.43
C GLY A 418 -3.52 -5.32 20.50
N HIS A 419 -4.71 -4.73 20.38
CA HIS A 419 -5.81 -5.25 19.56
C HIS A 419 -6.66 -4.14 18.89
N GLU A 420 -6.31 -2.87 19.10
CA GLU A 420 -6.94 -1.72 18.43
C GLU A 420 -5.92 -1.15 17.44
N ALA A 421 -6.06 -1.39 16.14
CA ALA A 421 -5.03 -1.00 15.18
C ALA A 421 -5.56 -0.68 13.78
N PHE A 422 -4.75 0.07 13.04
CA PHE A 422 -4.90 0.26 11.61
C PHE A 422 -3.56 -0.01 10.94
N GLY A 423 -3.61 -0.70 9.81
CA GLY A 423 -2.43 -1.11 9.08
C GLY A 423 -2.64 -1.19 7.58
N VAL A 424 -1.55 -1.50 6.89
CA VAL A 424 -1.54 -1.80 5.46
C VAL A 424 -1.02 -3.22 5.28
N VAL A 425 -1.63 -3.98 4.38
CA VAL A 425 -1.16 -5.33 4.03
C VAL A 425 0.24 -5.23 3.42
N GLU A 426 1.22 -5.87 4.05
CA GLU A 426 2.58 -5.98 3.54
C GLU A 426 2.78 -7.24 2.68
N SER A 427 2.23 -8.37 3.10
CA SER A 427 2.18 -9.59 2.29
C SER A 427 1.03 -10.49 2.72
N VAL A 428 0.61 -11.36 1.81
CA VAL A 428 -0.42 -12.38 2.05
C VAL A 428 0.21 -13.76 1.90
N GLY A 429 -0.28 -14.72 2.69
CA GLY A 429 0.04 -16.12 2.49
C GLY A 429 -0.80 -16.76 1.39
N GLU A 430 -0.59 -18.06 1.16
CA GLU A 430 -1.41 -18.86 0.24
C GLU A 430 -2.89 -18.82 0.63
N ASP A 431 -3.80 -19.01 -0.32
CA ASP A 431 -5.26 -19.08 -0.06
C ASP A 431 -5.87 -17.83 0.63
N VAL A 432 -5.30 -16.65 0.35
CA VAL A 432 -5.87 -15.34 0.69
C VAL A 432 -6.27 -14.63 -0.60
N ASP A 433 -7.57 -14.61 -0.90
CA ASP A 433 -8.10 -14.03 -2.16
C ASP A 433 -8.73 -12.64 -1.96
N GLU A 434 -9.18 -12.32 -0.75
CA GLU A 434 -9.95 -11.11 -0.44
C GLU A 434 -9.09 -9.87 -0.14
N LEU A 435 -7.78 -10.06 0.04
CA LEU A 435 -6.81 -9.01 0.38
C LEU A 435 -5.57 -9.13 -0.48
N LYS A 436 -4.91 -7.99 -0.73
CA LYS A 436 -3.63 -7.93 -1.43
C LYS A 436 -2.69 -6.90 -0.80
N GLU A 437 -1.40 -7.01 -1.10
CA GLU A 437 -0.39 -6.02 -0.71
C GLU A 437 -0.84 -4.59 -1.07
N GLY A 438 -0.69 -3.68 -0.10
CA GLY A 438 -1.10 -2.28 -0.20
C GLY A 438 -2.55 -1.99 0.23
N ASP A 439 -3.39 -2.99 0.48
CA ASP A 439 -4.73 -2.75 1.01
C ASP A 439 -4.69 -2.17 2.42
N SER A 440 -5.52 -1.15 2.69
CA SER A 440 -5.74 -0.59 4.03
C SER A 440 -6.70 -1.47 4.83
N VAL A 441 -6.33 -1.81 6.06
CA VAL A 441 -7.07 -2.79 6.86
C VAL A 441 -7.09 -2.45 8.35
N GLY A 442 -8.15 -2.91 9.02
CA GLY A 442 -8.24 -3.00 10.47
C GLY A 442 -8.19 -4.47 10.90
N PRO A 443 -7.17 -4.89 11.68
CA PRO A 443 -7.22 -6.18 12.37
C PRO A 443 -8.25 -6.12 13.51
N ILE A 444 -9.10 -7.13 13.63
CA ILE A 444 -10.21 -7.23 14.57
C ILE A 444 -10.16 -8.60 15.26
N PHE A 445 -10.16 -8.61 16.59
CA PHE A 445 -9.97 -9.82 17.40
C PHE A 445 -11.10 -10.86 17.23
N LEU A 446 -12.28 -10.44 16.77
CA LEU A 446 -13.41 -11.32 16.49
C LEU A 446 -13.30 -11.90 15.07
N PRO A 447 -13.26 -13.23 14.90
CA PRO A 447 -13.21 -13.85 13.57
C PRO A 447 -14.50 -13.69 12.76
N ASP A 448 -14.38 -13.46 11.45
CA ASP A 448 -15.45 -13.46 10.45
C ASP A 448 -15.03 -14.24 9.20
N CYS A 449 -15.43 -15.51 9.13
CA CYS A 449 -15.04 -16.39 8.03
C CYS A 449 -15.93 -16.32 6.80
N MET A 450 -17.10 -15.64 6.89
CA MET A 450 -18.10 -15.52 5.83
C MET A 450 -18.64 -16.85 5.24
N ASP A 451 -18.35 -17.99 5.88
CA ASP A 451 -18.62 -19.33 5.34
C ASP A 451 -19.49 -20.17 6.28
N CYS A 452 -19.29 -20.07 7.60
CA CYS A 452 -20.05 -20.88 8.55
C CYS A 452 -21.51 -20.40 8.69
N VAL A 453 -22.38 -21.29 9.22
CA VAL A 453 -23.82 -21.00 9.40
C VAL A 453 -24.07 -19.71 10.18
N ASP A 454 -23.28 -19.43 11.22
CA ASP A 454 -23.43 -18.22 12.03
C ASP A 454 -22.93 -16.96 11.33
N CYS A 455 -21.81 -17.04 10.61
CA CYS A 455 -21.31 -15.93 9.79
C CYS A 455 -22.26 -15.62 8.62
N ASN A 456 -23.02 -16.60 8.14
CA ASN A 456 -24.07 -16.39 7.12
C ASN A 456 -25.42 -15.99 7.72
N SER A 457 -25.65 -16.24 9.01
CA SER A 457 -26.89 -15.90 9.73
C SER A 457 -26.96 -14.43 10.11
N LYS A 458 -28.14 -13.81 10.04
CA LYS A 458 -28.32 -12.44 10.57
C LYS A 458 -28.40 -12.39 12.10
N ASN A 459 -28.47 -13.54 12.77
CA ASN A 459 -28.77 -13.65 14.20
C ASN A 459 -27.53 -13.71 15.10
N SER A 460 -26.33 -13.82 14.53
CA SER A 460 -25.09 -13.96 15.30
C SER A 460 -23.92 -13.30 14.57
N ASN A 461 -22.95 -12.82 15.34
CA ASN A 461 -21.62 -12.43 14.88
C ASN A 461 -20.52 -13.37 15.40
N LEU A 462 -20.89 -14.47 16.07
CA LEU A 462 -19.95 -15.43 16.63
C LEU A 462 -19.66 -16.52 15.61
N CYS A 463 -18.44 -16.54 15.07
CA CYS A 463 -18.03 -17.55 14.09
C CYS A 463 -17.91 -18.94 14.75
N SER A 464 -18.69 -19.92 14.28
CA SER A 464 -18.55 -21.31 14.74
C SER A 464 -17.33 -22.04 14.18
N LYS A 465 -16.79 -21.60 13.03
CA LYS A 465 -15.59 -22.21 12.43
C LYS A 465 -14.31 -21.77 13.16
N PHE A 466 -14.30 -20.54 13.65
CA PHE A 466 -13.20 -19.93 14.40
C PHE A 466 -13.79 -19.29 15.67
N PRO A 467 -14.19 -20.12 16.67
CA PRO A 467 -14.75 -19.58 17.91
C PRO A 467 -13.72 -18.72 18.63
N PHE A 468 -14.15 -17.55 19.10
CA PHE A 468 -13.26 -16.68 19.86
C PHE A 468 -12.87 -17.36 21.18
N GLN A 469 -11.56 -17.49 21.39
CA GLN A 469 -10.96 -17.99 22.61
C GLN A 469 -9.73 -17.13 22.94
N ILE A 470 -9.36 -17.04 24.21
CA ILE A 470 -8.09 -16.41 24.55
C ILE A 470 -6.99 -17.44 24.33
N SER A 471 -6.17 -17.23 23.31
CA SER A 471 -5.02 -18.08 22.99
C SER A 471 -3.72 -17.26 22.97
N PRO A 472 -2.58 -17.84 23.37
CA PRO A 472 -1.27 -17.24 23.14
C PRO A 472 -0.74 -17.44 21.70
N LEU A 473 -1.51 -18.09 20.82
CA LEU A 473 -1.09 -18.58 19.49
C LEU A 473 -2.18 -18.30 18.44
N LEU A 474 -1.86 -18.43 17.14
CA LEU A 474 -2.82 -18.25 16.03
C LEU A 474 -3.72 -19.47 15.79
N HIS A 475 -4.87 -19.27 15.15
CA HIS A 475 -5.96 -20.24 15.05
C HIS A 475 -5.64 -21.56 14.34
N ARG A 476 -4.84 -21.54 13.27
CA ARG A 476 -4.78 -22.66 12.31
C ARG A 476 -3.76 -23.73 12.62
N ASP A 477 -2.68 -23.34 13.28
CA ASP A 477 -1.56 -24.23 13.55
C ASP A 477 -1.05 -24.15 14.98
N ASP A 478 -1.73 -23.39 15.85
CA ASP A 478 -1.35 -23.17 17.24
C ASP A 478 0.12 -22.79 17.38
N THR A 479 0.63 -21.92 16.50
CA THR A 479 2.00 -21.38 16.60
C THR A 479 2.02 -19.86 16.65
N SER A 480 3.13 -19.31 17.14
CA SER A 480 3.40 -17.87 17.06
C SER A 480 4.09 -17.51 15.74
N ARG A 481 4.07 -16.22 15.43
CA ARG A 481 4.83 -15.62 14.32
C ARG A 481 5.95 -14.71 14.81
N PHE A 482 6.12 -14.60 16.12
CA PHE A 482 7.11 -13.74 16.75
C PHE A 482 8.18 -14.54 17.48
N THR A 483 9.44 -14.21 17.23
CA THR A 483 10.59 -14.64 18.03
C THR A 483 11.50 -13.46 18.34
N ASN A 484 12.30 -13.52 19.40
CA ASN A 484 13.41 -12.59 19.58
C ASN A 484 14.67 -13.03 18.80
N ALA A 485 15.75 -12.28 18.92
CA ALA A 485 17.03 -12.59 18.26
C ALA A 485 17.66 -13.91 18.72
N GLU A 486 17.36 -14.36 19.93
CA GLU A 486 17.84 -15.61 20.54
C GLU A 486 16.96 -16.83 20.18
N GLY A 487 15.83 -16.62 19.49
CA GLY A 487 14.90 -17.68 19.10
C GLY A 487 13.84 -18.03 20.16
N GLU A 488 13.72 -17.25 21.24
CA GLU A 488 12.62 -17.34 22.19
C GLU A 488 11.30 -16.92 21.51
N THR A 489 10.28 -17.75 21.63
CA THR A 489 8.93 -17.45 21.15
C THR A 489 8.29 -16.34 21.97
N LEU A 490 7.78 -15.31 21.29
CA LEU A 490 6.93 -14.29 21.91
C LEU A 490 5.47 -14.62 21.58
N HIS A 491 4.59 -14.60 22.57
CA HIS A 491 3.20 -15.00 22.39
C HIS A 491 2.35 -13.92 21.74
N HIS A 492 1.37 -14.37 20.94
CA HIS A 492 0.33 -13.51 20.41
C HIS A 492 -0.67 -13.10 21.48
N TYR A 493 -1.45 -12.08 21.14
CA TYR A 493 -2.50 -11.50 21.97
C TYR A 493 -3.74 -11.21 21.15
N LEU A 494 -4.86 -11.84 21.53
CA LEU A 494 -6.17 -11.70 20.90
C LEU A 494 -6.14 -11.87 19.37
N TYR A 495 -5.22 -12.71 18.87
CA TYR A 495 -4.95 -12.95 17.46
C TYR A 495 -4.49 -11.72 16.65
N ILE A 496 -4.14 -10.60 17.31
CA ILE A 496 -3.78 -9.33 16.67
C ILE A 496 -2.34 -8.89 16.97
N SER A 497 -1.98 -8.76 18.25
CA SER A 497 -0.63 -8.33 18.69
C SER A 497 -0.13 -7.03 18.04
N SER A 498 -0.91 -5.95 18.12
CA SER A 498 -0.63 -4.71 17.37
C SER A 498 0.42 -3.78 17.97
N PHE A 499 0.99 -4.06 19.15
CA PHE A 499 2.10 -3.29 19.71
C PHE A 499 3.45 -3.70 19.09
N SER A 500 3.47 -3.74 17.76
CA SER A 500 4.61 -4.11 16.91
C SER A 500 4.45 -3.40 15.56
N GLU A 501 5.56 -2.97 14.95
CA GLU A 501 5.55 -2.34 13.62
C GLU A 501 4.99 -3.29 12.54
N TYR A 502 5.15 -4.60 12.74
CA TYR A 502 4.58 -5.63 11.88
C TYR A 502 3.90 -6.73 12.72
N THR A 503 2.77 -7.25 12.24
CA THR A 503 2.09 -8.40 12.85
C THR A 503 1.55 -9.34 11.79
N VAL A 504 1.33 -10.59 12.16
CA VAL A 504 0.69 -11.61 11.30
C VAL A 504 -0.60 -12.05 11.95
N VAL A 505 -1.67 -12.03 11.17
CA VAL A 505 -3.04 -12.33 11.62
C VAL A 505 -3.71 -13.27 10.63
N ASP A 506 -4.71 -14.02 11.07
CA ASP A 506 -5.55 -14.81 10.17
C ASP A 506 -6.44 -13.88 9.33
N VAL A 507 -6.69 -14.22 8.07
CA VAL A 507 -7.54 -13.44 7.17
C VAL A 507 -8.97 -13.26 7.73
N VAL A 508 -9.46 -14.19 8.55
CA VAL A 508 -10.77 -14.06 9.22
C VAL A 508 -10.79 -12.94 10.27
N ASN A 509 -9.63 -12.49 10.74
CA ASN A 509 -9.47 -11.39 11.70
C ASN A 509 -9.12 -10.06 11.01
N VAL A 510 -9.23 -9.97 9.69
CA VAL A 510 -8.90 -8.74 8.95
C VAL A 510 -10.12 -8.20 8.24
N THR A 511 -10.39 -6.91 8.44
CA THR A 511 -11.40 -6.18 7.68
C THR A 511 -10.73 -5.16 6.79
N LYS A 512 -11.09 -5.14 5.50
CA LYS A 512 -10.68 -4.11 4.56
C LYS A 512 -11.37 -2.79 4.90
N ILE A 513 -10.59 -1.72 4.97
CA ILE A 513 -11.05 -0.39 5.36
C ILE A 513 -10.80 0.59 4.21
N ASP A 514 -11.74 1.52 4.02
CA ASP A 514 -11.57 2.60 3.05
C ASP A 514 -10.35 3.46 3.43
N PRO A 515 -9.36 3.66 2.54
CA PRO A 515 -8.18 4.45 2.86
C PRO A 515 -8.47 5.94 3.12
N GLU A 516 -9.69 6.44 2.85
CA GLU A 516 -10.06 7.84 3.14
C GLU A 516 -10.22 8.13 4.63
N ILE A 517 -10.53 7.14 5.47
CA ILE A 517 -10.61 7.37 6.92
C ILE A 517 -9.19 7.55 7.52
N PRO A 518 -8.95 8.60 8.33
CA PRO A 518 -7.65 8.78 8.97
C PRO A 518 -7.25 7.58 9.84
N PRO A 519 -5.99 7.11 9.79
CA PRO A 519 -5.53 5.93 10.55
C PRO A 519 -5.84 5.99 12.05
N ASN A 520 -5.65 7.17 12.66
CA ASN A 520 -5.89 7.44 14.08
C ASN A 520 -7.39 7.46 14.47
N ARG A 521 -8.30 7.30 13.51
CA ARG A 521 -9.74 7.07 13.74
C ARG A 521 -10.13 5.65 13.40
N ALA A 522 -9.62 5.14 12.29
CA ALA A 522 -9.87 3.78 11.84
C ALA A 522 -9.46 2.74 12.90
N CYS A 523 -8.35 2.94 13.61
CA CYS A 523 -7.88 2.00 14.65
C CYS A 523 -8.86 1.80 15.81
N LEU A 524 -9.77 2.76 16.07
CA LEU A 524 -10.75 2.67 17.15
C LEU A 524 -11.94 1.76 16.82
N LEU A 525 -12.16 1.48 15.54
CA LEU A 525 -13.24 0.63 15.05
C LEU A 525 -12.95 -0.87 15.25
N SER A 526 -11.75 -1.24 15.71
CA SER A 526 -11.40 -2.63 16.01
C SER A 526 -11.86 -3.10 17.40
N CYS A 527 -12.37 -2.20 18.26
CA CYS A 527 -12.83 -2.59 19.61
C CYS A 527 -13.92 -1.65 20.16
N GLY A 528 -13.59 -0.78 21.11
CA GLY A 528 -14.56 -0.18 22.03
C GLY A 528 -15.64 0.67 21.36
N VAL A 529 -15.32 1.39 20.29
CA VAL A 529 -16.31 2.22 19.58
C VAL A 529 -17.33 1.34 18.87
N SER A 530 -16.86 0.36 18.08
CA SER A 530 -17.71 -0.61 17.39
C SER A 530 -18.56 -1.43 18.38
N THR A 531 -17.99 -1.79 19.54
CA THR A 531 -18.74 -2.46 20.61
C THR A 531 -19.90 -1.62 21.11
N GLY A 532 -19.69 -0.33 21.41
CA GLY A 532 -20.75 0.53 21.93
C GLY A 532 -21.80 0.91 20.90
N ASP A 533 -21.39 1.38 19.72
CA ASP A 533 -22.32 1.75 18.63
C ASP A 533 -23.15 0.54 18.21
N GLY A 534 -22.49 -0.58 17.92
CA GLY A 534 -23.15 -1.82 17.53
C GLY A 534 -24.10 -2.34 18.61
N ALA A 535 -23.75 -2.21 19.89
CA ALA A 535 -24.64 -2.62 20.97
C ALA A 535 -25.97 -1.86 20.92
N ALA A 536 -25.95 -0.55 20.65
CA ALA A 536 -27.15 0.26 20.51
C ALA A 536 -27.92 -0.04 19.21
N TRP A 537 -27.23 0.03 18.08
CA TRP A 537 -27.84 -0.11 16.76
C TRP A 537 -28.29 -1.55 16.45
N LYS A 538 -27.45 -2.54 16.75
CA LYS A 538 -27.63 -3.92 16.26
C LYS A 538 -28.14 -4.88 17.34
N THR A 539 -27.53 -4.88 18.53
CA THR A 539 -27.92 -5.83 19.57
C THR A 539 -29.21 -5.41 20.29
N ALA A 540 -29.25 -4.18 20.80
CA ALA A 540 -30.45 -3.64 21.42
C ALA A 540 -31.53 -3.34 20.37
N ASN A 541 -31.10 -2.88 19.19
CA ASN A 541 -31.95 -2.27 18.18
C ASN A 541 -32.80 -1.17 18.83
N VAL A 542 -32.10 -0.15 19.35
CA VAL A 542 -32.72 1.00 20.03
C VAL A 542 -33.71 1.66 19.09
N GLU A 543 -34.93 1.89 19.58
CA GLU A 543 -36.00 2.50 18.83
C GLU A 543 -35.97 4.04 18.98
N PRO A 544 -36.36 4.80 17.93
CA PRO A 544 -36.55 6.24 18.06
C PRO A 544 -37.54 6.56 19.18
N GLY A 545 -37.22 7.55 20.02
CA GLY A 545 -38.05 7.91 21.16
C GLY A 545 -37.68 7.22 22.48
N SER A 546 -36.88 6.15 22.47
CA SER A 546 -36.59 5.36 23.66
C SER A 546 -35.79 6.10 24.74
N THR A 547 -35.92 5.62 25.96
CA THR A 547 -35.08 5.98 27.11
C THR A 547 -33.97 4.95 27.28
N VAL A 548 -32.72 5.42 27.28
CA VAL A 548 -31.51 4.62 27.40
C VAL A 548 -30.77 4.98 28.67
N VAL A 549 -30.30 3.98 29.42
CA VAL A 549 -29.43 4.15 30.59
C VAL A 549 -28.09 3.49 30.35
N ILE A 550 -26.99 4.18 30.62
CA ILE A 550 -25.64 3.72 30.36
C ILE A 550 -24.85 3.74 31.67
N PHE A 551 -24.44 2.57 32.14
CA PHE A 551 -23.63 2.42 33.35
C PHE A 551 -22.14 2.55 33.01
N ASP A 552 -21.56 3.66 33.47
CA ASP A 552 -20.25 4.24 33.17
C ASP A 552 -20.08 4.86 31.78
N LEU A 553 -19.63 6.12 31.78
CA LEU A 553 -19.31 6.90 30.57
C LEU A 553 -17.81 6.82 30.24
N GLY A 554 -17.25 5.60 30.26
CA GLY A 554 -15.96 5.31 29.62
C GLY A 554 -16.12 5.25 28.09
N SER A 555 -15.07 4.88 27.34
CA SER A 555 -15.15 4.91 25.87
C SER A 555 -16.23 4.00 25.29
N VAL A 556 -16.47 2.83 25.87
CA VAL A 556 -17.58 1.96 25.42
C VAL A 556 -18.93 2.63 25.71
N GLY A 557 -19.13 3.15 26.92
CA GLY A 557 -20.38 3.84 27.28
C GLY A 557 -20.65 5.10 26.47
N LEU A 558 -19.61 5.88 26.14
CA LEU A 558 -19.73 7.03 25.23
C LEU A 558 -20.08 6.58 23.80
N ALA A 559 -19.55 5.44 23.33
CA ALA A 559 -19.93 4.88 22.04
C ALA A 559 -21.37 4.33 22.04
N VAL A 560 -21.86 3.77 23.15
CA VAL A 560 -23.28 3.45 23.32
C VAL A 560 -24.14 4.71 23.25
N ALA A 561 -23.73 5.80 23.89
CA ALA A 561 -24.47 7.07 23.83
C ALA A 561 -24.59 7.59 22.39
N GLU A 562 -23.48 7.54 21.66
CA GLU A 562 -23.44 7.93 20.25
C GLU A 562 -24.32 7.04 19.37
N GLY A 563 -24.23 5.70 19.53
CA GLY A 563 -25.10 4.76 18.82
C GLY A 563 -26.57 4.95 19.16
N ALA A 564 -26.91 5.18 20.43
CA ALA A 564 -28.28 5.46 20.86
C ALA A 564 -28.81 6.79 20.28
N ARG A 565 -27.97 7.82 20.21
CA ARG A 565 -28.28 9.10 19.56
C ARG A 565 -28.57 8.89 18.07
N LEU A 566 -27.73 8.11 17.37
CA LEU A 566 -27.93 7.77 15.96
C LEU A 566 -29.21 6.97 15.71
N CYS A 567 -29.62 6.13 16.67
CA CYS A 567 -30.91 5.43 16.65
C CYS A 567 -32.12 6.32 16.99
N GLY A 568 -31.91 7.56 17.44
CA GLY A 568 -32.99 8.49 17.76
C GLY A 568 -33.55 8.36 19.19
N ALA A 569 -32.79 7.81 20.13
CA ALA A 569 -33.17 7.84 21.55
C ALA A 569 -33.35 9.29 22.03
N THR A 570 -34.38 9.57 22.83
CA THR A 570 -34.72 10.93 23.27
C THR A 570 -34.20 11.27 24.66
N ARG A 571 -34.03 10.27 25.52
CA ARG A 571 -33.46 10.40 26.86
C ARG A 571 -32.32 9.42 27.01
N ILE A 572 -31.10 9.92 27.14
CA ILE A 572 -29.89 9.12 27.32
C ILE A 572 -29.28 9.49 28.68
N ILE A 573 -29.38 8.59 29.63
CA ILE A 573 -29.02 8.81 31.03
C ILE A 573 -27.69 8.12 31.32
N GLY A 574 -26.65 8.88 31.59
CA GLY A 574 -25.37 8.36 32.06
C GLY A 574 -25.38 8.10 33.57
N VAL A 575 -24.82 6.98 34.01
CA VAL A 575 -24.67 6.64 35.43
C VAL A 575 -23.20 6.48 35.76
N GLY A 576 -22.70 7.16 36.79
CA GLY A 576 -21.30 7.06 37.16
C GLY A 576 -20.97 7.63 38.52
N ARG A 577 -19.70 7.56 38.93
CA ARG A 577 -19.20 8.15 40.20
C ARG A 577 -18.59 9.53 40.03
N ASN A 578 -18.15 9.86 38.81
CA ASN A 578 -17.49 11.12 38.48
C ASN A 578 -18.44 11.99 37.64
N SER A 579 -18.93 13.08 38.23
CA SER A 579 -19.81 14.02 37.54
C SER A 579 -19.14 14.74 36.37
N ASP A 580 -17.82 14.85 36.35
CA ASP A 580 -17.08 15.51 35.26
C ASP A 580 -17.23 14.76 33.93
N LYS A 581 -17.51 13.45 33.98
CA LYS A 581 -17.79 12.64 32.78
C LYS A 581 -19.09 13.07 32.08
N PHE A 582 -20.00 13.80 32.75
CA PHE A 582 -21.24 14.25 32.13
C PHE A 582 -20.99 15.27 31.01
N GLU A 583 -20.08 16.23 31.22
CA GLU A 583 -19.78 17.23 30.20
C GLU A 583 -19.17 16.62 28.93
N ILE A 584 -18.38 15.55 29.08
CA ILE A 584 -17.91 14.75 27.95
C ILE A 584 -19.09 14.00 27.32
N GLY A 585 -19.92 13.33 28.14
CA GLY A 585 -21.09 12.56 27.68
C GLY A 585 -22.06 13.37 26.83
N LYS A 586 -22.30 14.66 27.17
CA LYS A 586 -23.17 15.54 26.37
C LYS A 586 -22.71 15.66 24.91
N GLN A 587 -21.41 15.57 24.66
CA GLN A 587 -20.84 15.67 23.31
C GLN A 587 -21.14 14.44 22.44
N PHE A 588 -21.60 13.35 23.06
CA PHE A 588 -22.01 12.07 22.45
C PHE A 588 -23.51 11.79 22.64
N GLY A 589 -24.30 12.80 23.04
CA GLY A 589 -25.76 12.69 23.14
C GLY A 589 -26.33 12.35 24.53
N VAL A 590 -25.51 12.22 25.58
CA VAL A 590 -26.03 12.03 26.94
C VAL A 590 -26.83 13.28 27.37
N THR A 591 -28.10 13.08 27.74
CA THR A 591 -29.03 14.17 28.09
C THR A 591 -29.10 14.40 29.59
N GLU A 592 -28.90 13.36 30.39
CA GLU A 592 -29.06 13.37 31.85
C GLU A 592 -27.95 12.55 32.52
N PHE A 593 -27.65 12.83 33.79
CA PHE A 593 -26.61 12.11 34.52
C PHE A 593 -27.00 11.84 35.98
N VAL A 594 -26.72 10.62 36.43
CA VAL A 594 -26.88 10.19 37.83
C VAL A 594 -25.52 9.89 38.43
N ASN A 595 -25.16 10.67 39.45
CA ASN A 595 -24.01 10.34 40.27
C ASN A 595 -24.41 9.34 41.35
N SER A 596 -23.87 8.12 41.29
CA SER A 596 -24.20 7.04 42.24
C SER A 596 -23.81 7.35 43.69
N LYS A 597 -22.92 8.31 43.94
CA LYS A 597 -22.58 8.77 45.30
C LYS A 597 -23.63 9.70 45.91
N ASN A 598 -24.52 10.25 45.09
CA ASN A 598 -25.49 11.26 45.50
C ASN A 598 -26.91 10.69 45.65
N CYS A 599 -27.06 9.35 45.64
CA CYS A 599 -28.37 8.68 45.73
C CYS A 599 -28.87 8.48 47.18
N GLY A 600 -28.09 8.86 48.20
CA GLY A 600 -28.43 8.60 49.60
C GLY A 600 -28.54 7.10 49.89
N ASP A 601 -29.57 6.70 50.65
CA ASP A 601 -29.84 5.28 50.98
C ASP A 601 -30.57 4.53 49.86
N LYS A 602 -30.95 5.20 48.76
CA LYS A 602 -31.65 4.56 47.65
C LYS A 602 -30.64 3.88 46.70
N PRO A 603 -30.92 2.66 46.22
CA PRO A 603 -30.15 2.08 45.14
C PRO A 603 -30.32 2.92 43.87
N VAL A 604 -29.28 2.93 43.02
CA VAL A 604 -29.27 3.72 41.78
C VAL A 604 -30.45 3.33 40.88
N SER A 605 -30.76 2.04 40.83
CA SER A 605 -31.88 1.52 40.07
C SER A 605 -33.23 2.15 40.46
N GLN A 606 -33.47 2.36 41.76
CA GLN A 606 -34.68 3.01 42.25
C GLN A 606 -34.76 4.47 41.83
N VAL A 607 -33.64 5.20 41.87
CA VAL A 607 -33.57 6.59 41.39
C VAL A 607 -33.91 6.68 39.90
N ILE A 608 -33.38 5.75 39.10
CA ILE A 608 -33.68 5.66 37.67
C ILE A 608 -35.16 5.35 37.43
N ILE A 609 -35.73 4.38 38.15
CA ILE A 609 -37.15 4.03 38.04
C ILE A 609 -38.04 5.24 38.33
N GLU A 610 -37.73 6.01 39.37
CA GLU A 610 -38.46 7.22 39.75
C GLU A 610 -38.39 8.31 38.66
N MET A 611 -37.21 8.60 38.08
CA MET A 611 -37.08 9.66 37.06
C MET A 611 -37.59 9.27 35.67
N THR A 612 -37.73 7.97 35.42
CA THR A 612 -38.18 7.43 34.12
C THR A 612 -39.61 6.93 34.17
N ASN A 613 -40.29 7.07 35.32
CA ASN A 613 -41.65 6.58 35.55
C ASN A 613 -41.82 5.10 35.17
N GLY A 614 -40.97 4.24 35.75
CA GLY A 614 -41.06 2.79 35.60
C GLY A 614 -39.86 2.07 35.00
N GLY A 615 -38.75 2.76 34.74
CA GLY A 615 -37.53 2.20 34.19
C GLY A 615 -37.27 2.58 32.72
N ALA A 616 -36.05 2.31 32.27
CA ALA A 616 -35.58 2.59 30.91
C ALA A 616 -35.88 1.45 29.93
N ASP A 617 -36.06 1.77 28.65
CA ASP A 617 -36.32 0.78 27.60
C ASP A 617 -35.08 -0.08 27.34
N TYR A 618 -33.90 0.54 27.41
CA TYR A 618 -32.61 -0.13 27.24
C TYR A 618 -31.62 0.30 28.33
N CYS A 619 -30.99 -0.68 28.96
CA CYS A 619 -29.91 -0.47 29.93
C CYS A 619 -28.62 -1.11 29.40
N PHE A 620 -27.52 -0.37 29.35
CA PHE A 620 -26.21 -0.86 28.91
C PHE A 620 -25.23 -0.88 30.08
N GLU A 621 -24.69 -2.06 30.39
CA GLU A 621 -23.64 -2.24 31.39
C GLU A 621 -22.27 -2.19 30.73
N CYS A 622 -21.46 -1.18 31.06
CA CYS A 622 -20.17 -0.92 30.41
C CYS A 622 -18.97 -0.97 31.38
N VAL A 623 -19.11 -1.55 32.58
CA VAL A 623 -18.08 -1.60 33.62
C VAL A 623 -17.43 -2.98 33.71
N GLY A 624 -18.25 -4.04 33.67
CA GLY A 624 -17.82 -5.42 33.90
C GLY A 624 -17.94 -5.82 35.36
N LEU A 625 -19.08 -5.54 35.99
CA LEU A 625 -19.38 -5.96 37.36
C LEU A 625 -20.79 -6.55 37.45
N ALA A 626 -20.92 -7.78 37.92
CA ALA A 626 -22.20 -8.47 38.06
C ALA A 626 -23.23 -7.69 38.91
N THR A 627 -22.77 -6.96 39.92
CA THR A 627 -23.63 -6.08 40.74
C THR A 627 -24.20 -4.90 39.97
N ILE A 628 -23.45 -4.35 38.99
CA ILE A 628 -23.95 -3.30 38.12
C ILE A 628 -24.90 -3.86 37.06
N VAL A 629 -24.66 -5.10 36.58
CA VAL A 629 -25.62 -5.81 35.73
C VAL A 629 -26.97 -5.98 36.45
N GLN A 630 -26.95 -6.32 37.76
CA GLN A 630 -28.17 -6.40 38.57
C GLN A 630 -28.89 -5.06 38.70
N GLU A 631 -28.16 -3.97 38.97
CA GLU A 631 -28.75 -2.62 39.01
C GLU A 631 -29.36 -2.22 37.66
N ALA A 632 -28.64 -2.49 36.56
CA ALA A 632 -29.12 -2.24 35.20
C ALA A 632 -30.40 -3.03 34.89
N PHE A 633 -30.43 -4.32 35.27
CA PHE A 633 -31.61 -5.16 35.13
C PHE A 633 -32.77 -4.67 36.01
N ALA A 634 -32.49 -4.24 37.24
CA ALA A 634 -33.49 -3.74 38.18
C ALA A 634 -34.21 -2.48 37.65
N CYS A 635 -33.47 -1.51 37.10
CA CYS A 635 -34.05 -0.28 36.53
C CYS A 635 -34.49 -0.38 35.08
N CYS A 636 -34.32 -1.54 34.46
CA CYS A 636 -34.88 -1.82 33.16
C CYS A 636 -36.41 -1.90 33.25
N ARG A 637 -37.11 -1.42 32.22
CA ARG A 637 -38.57 -1.33 32.23
C ARG A 637 -39.22 -2.71 32.22
N LYS A 638 -40.24 -2.90 33.07
CA LYS A 638 -41.04 -4.15 33.09
C LYS A 638 -41.80 -4.33 31.77
N GLY A 639 -41.91 -5.56 31.29
CA GLY A 639 -42.66 -5.93 30.09
C GLY A 639 -41.79 -6.06 28.83
N TRP A 640 -40.96 -5.06 28.53
CA TRP A 640 -40.19 -5.03 27.27
C TRP A 640 -38.73 -4.59 27.39
N GLY A 641 -38.32 -4.10 28.56
CA GLY A 641 -36.99 -3.54 28.73
C GLY A 641 -35.88 -4.56 28.46
N LYS A 642 -34.80 -4.11 27.81
CA LYS A 642 -33.61 -4.93 27.54
C LYS A 642 -32.38 -4.43 28.29
N THR A 643 -31.70 -5.34 28.97
CA THR A 643 -30.38 -5.09 29.57
C THR A 643 -29.30 -5.73 28.71
N ILE A 644 -28.34 -4.94 28.25
CA ILE A 644 -27.25 -5.34 27.37
C ILE A 644 -25.94 -5.29 28.17
N VAL A 645 -25.27 -6.42 28.31
CA VAL A 645 -23.98 -6.54 29.01
C VAL A 645 -22.84 -6.41 28.00
N LEU A 646 -21.98 -5.41 28.21
CA LEU A 646 -20.77 -5.16 27.40
C LEU A 646 -19.48 -5.31 28.22
N GLY A 647 -19.55 -5.01 29.52
CA GLY A 647 -18.42 -5.15 30.42
C GLY A 647 -18.03 -6.60 30.64
N VAL A 648 -16.74 -6.85 30.83
CA VAL A 648 -16.18 -8.17 31.14
C VAL A 648 -15.81 -8.20 32.60
N ASP A 649 -16.49 -9.03 33.39
CA ASP A 649 -16.17 -9.27 34.80
C ASP A 649 -15.05 -10.32 34.93
N LYS A 650 -14.61 -10.58 36.16
CA LYS A 650 -13.65 -11.64 36.49
C LYS A 650 -14.22 -13.01 36.09
N PRO A 651 -13.37 -13.98 35.68
CA PRO A 651 -13.83 -15.28 35.19
C PRO A 651 -14.84 -16.02 36.07
N ASP A 652 -14.73 -15.90 37.40
CA ASP A 652 -15.57 -16.63 38.36
C ASP A 652 -16.78 -15.82 38.87
N ALA A 653 -16.98 -14.60 38.37
CA ALA A 653 -18.08 -13.76 38.82
C ALA A 653 -19.43 -14.34 38.40
N GLN A 654 -20.39 -14.35 39.34
CA GLN A 654 -21.72 -14.90 39.10
C GLN A 654 -22.77 -13.81 39.11
N LEU A 655 -23.65 -13.84 38.11
CA LEU A 655 -24.86 -13.04 38.08
C LEU A 655 -25.99 -13.81 38.78
N ASN A 656 -26.50 -13.25 39.88
CA ASN A 656 -27.59 -13.84 40.65
C ASN A 656 -28.90 -13.09 40.34
N LEU A 657 -29.85 -13.74 39.68
CA LEU A 657 -31.18 -13.20 39.42
C LEU A 657 -32.25 -14.11 40.01
N SER A 658 -33.28 -13.52 40.62
CA SER A 658 -34.44 -14.26 41.10
C SER A 658 -35.22 -14.81 39.90
N SER A 659 -35.41 -16.12 39.83
CA SER A 659 -36.21 -16.76 38.77
C SER A 659 -37.65 -16.24 38.74
N PHE A 660 -38.21 -15.95 39.91
CA PHE A 660 -39.53 -15.35 40.04
C PHE A 660 -39.57 -13.92 39.49
N GLU A 661 -38.54 -13.11 39.74
CA GLU A 661 -38.43 -11.75 39.20
C GLU A 661 -38.29 -11.76 37.67
N VAL A 662 -37.47 -12.67 37.12
CA VAL A 662 -37.31 -12.82 35.68
C VAL A 662 -38.66 -13.15 35.02
N LEU A 663 -39.41 -14.11 35.58
CA LEU A 663 -40.72 -14.48 35.08
C LEU A 663 -41.74 -13.34 35.19
N GLN A 664 -41.82 -12.67 36.34
CA GLN A 664 -42.84 -11.65 36.60
C GLN A 664 -42.55 -10.33 35.86
N SER A 665 -41.28 -9.96 35.73
CA SER A 665 -40.89 -8.68 35.13
C SER A 665 -40.93 -8.69 33.61
N GLN A 666 -40.84 -9.87 32.97
CA GLN A 666 -40.77 -10.04 31.51
C GLN A 666 -39.66 -9.21 30.84
N LYS A 667 -38.60 -8.90 31.59
CA LYS A 667 -37.42 -8.16 31.09
C LYS A 667 -36.51 -9.10 30.31
N THR A 668 -35.75 -8.55 29.36
CA THR A 668 -34.70 -9.28 28.64
C THR A 668 -33.32 -8.93 29.19
N LEU A 669 -32.46 -9.94 29.37
CA LEU A 669 -31.03 -9.77 29.62
C LEU A 669 -30.26 -10.46 28.49
N THR A 670 -29.31 -9.76 27.87
CA THR A 670 -28.45 -10.31 26.82
C THR A 670 -27.03 -9.76 26.92
N GLY A 671 -26.05 -10.53 26.45
CA GLY A 671 -24.71 -10.03 26.19
C GLY A 671 -24.60 -9.45 24.77
N SER A 672 -23.54 -8.67 24.52
CA SER A 672 -23.20 -8.19 23.17
C SER A 672 -21.69 -8.19 22.98
N PHE A 673 -21.17 -9.18 22.27
CA PHE A 673 -19.75 -9.28 21.97
C PHE A 673 -19.45 -8.48 20.70
N PHE A 674 -18.48 -7.56 20.75
CA PHE A 674 -18.19 -6.61 19.67
C PHE A 674 -19.44 -5.86 19.14
N GLY A 675 -20.39 -5.56 20.03
CA GLY A 675 -21.63 -4.86 19.68
C GLY A 675 -22.62 -5.70 18.85
N GLY A 676 -22.39 -7.00 18.69
CA GLY A 676 -23.16 -7.83 17.75
C GLY A 676 -22.83 -7.53 16.28
N LEU A 677 -21.77 -6.75 16.02
CA LEU A 677 -21.31 -6.44 14.67
C LEU A 677 -20.51 -7.60 14.09
N LYS A 678 -20.70 -7.83 12.79
CA LYS A 678 -19.85 -8.64 11.94
C LYS A 678 -18.74 -7.76 11.39
N PRO A 679 -17.46 -8.05 11.71
CA PRO A 679 -16.32 -7.26 11.28
C PRO A 679 -16.36 -6.86 9.80
N LYS A 680 -16.51 -7.82 8.88
CA LYS A 680 -16.32 -7.57 7.45
C LYS A 680 -17.48 -6.83 6.79
N SER A 681 -18.71 -6.97 7.29
CA SER A 681 -19.88 -6.32 6.69
C SER A 681 -20.33 -5.05 7.41
N ASP A 682 -20.14 -4.96 8.73
CA ASP A 682 -20.67 -3.83 9.50
C ASP A 682 -19.65 -2.73 9.79
N VAL A 683 -18.35 -3.06 9.96
CA VAL A 683 -17.33 -2.02 10.19
C VAL A 683 -17.21 -1.06 9.01
N PRO A 684 -17.27 -1.49 7.73
CA PRO A 684 -17.34 -0.56 6.60
C PRO A 684 -18.53 0.40 6.66
N ILE A 685 -19.65 0.02 7.29
CA ILE A 685 -20.80 0.93 7.48
C ILE A 685 -20.45 2.01 8.50
N LEU A 686 -19.73 1.68 9.59
CA LEU A 686 -19.26 2.67 10.56
C LEU A 686 -18.25 3.63 9.94
N VAL A 687 -17.32 3.12 9.12
CA VAL A 687 -16.38 3.95 8.34
C VAL A 687 -17.16 4.94 7.48
N LYS A 688 -18.16 4.45 6.74
CA LYS A 688 -18.99 5.30 5.89
C LYS A 688 -19.73 6.37 6.71
N ARG A 689 -20.36 6.01 7.83
CA ARG A 689 -21.04 6.97 8.72
C ARG A 689 -20.10 8.06 9.24
N TYR A 690 -18.84 7.72 9.52
CA TYR A 690 -17.84 8.70 9.91
C TYR A 690 -17.50 9.66 8.75
N LEU A 691 -17.27 9.13 7.54
CA LEU A 691 -16.98 9.95 6.35
C LEU A 691 -18.17 10.86 5.98
N ASP A 692 -19.40 10.36 6.16
CA ASP A 692 -20.65 11.11 5.99
C ASP A 692 -20.91 12.10 7.16
N LYS A 693 -20.02 12.15 8.16
CA LYS A 693 -20.08 13.02 9.36
C LYS A 693 -21.28 12.75 10.26
N GLU A 694 -21.83 11.54 10.21
CA GLU A 694 -22.91 11.09 11.08
C GLU A 694 -22.36 10.57 12.42
N LEU A 695 -21.25 9.81 12.36
CA LEU A 695 -20.60 9.19 13.51
C LEU A 695 -19.42 10.02 14.02
N GLU A 696 -19.42 10.34 15.31
CA GLU A 696 -18.34 11.04 15.99
C GLU A 696 -17.20 10.10 16.42
N LEU A 697 -16.03 10.20 15.77
CA LEU A 697 -14.82 9.49 16.17
C LEU A 697 -13.72 10.40 16.72
N ASP A 698 -13.72 11.69 16.36
CA ASP A 698 -12.64 12.63 16.71
C ASP A 698 -12.53 12.83 18.21
N LYS A 699 -13.68 12.98 18.87
CA LYS A 699 -13.74 13.25 20.32
C LYS A 699 -13.28 12.06 21.18
N PHE A 700 -13.17 10.86 20.62
CA PHE A 700 -12.63 9.72 21.38
C PHE A 700 -11.12 9.81 21.57
N VAL A 701 -10.40 10.43 20.63
CA VAL A 701 -8.94 10.55 20.69
C VAL A 701 -8.55 11.73 21.56
N THR A 702 -8.12 11.44 22.78
CA THR A 702 -7.69 12.47 23.75
C THR A 702 -6.19 12.70 23.71
N HIS A 703 -5.41 11.70 23.31
CA HIS A 703 -3.96 11.73 23.31
C HIS A 703 -3.42 11.02 22.08
N GLU A 704 -2.30 11.51 21.58
CA GLU A 704 -1.47 10.82 20.60
C GLU A 704 -0.03 10.82 21.10
N VAL A 705 0.64 9.68 20.98
CA VAL A 705 2.04 9.49 21.36
C VAL A 705 2.80 8.72 20.29
N ASN A 706 4.13 8.77 20.34
CA ASN A 706 4.98 7.92 19.51
C ASN A 706 5.11 6.53 20.15
N PHE A 707 5.49 5.53 19.37
CA PHE A 707 5.66 4.15 19.84
C PHE A 707 6.62 4.03 21.03
N GLU A 708 7.64 4.88 21.07
CA GLU A 708 8.64 4.93 22.14
C GLU A 708 8.05 5.31 23.51
N ASP A 709 6.90 6.00 23.50
CA ASP A 709 6.19 6.48 24.68
C ASP A 709 5.04 5.54 25.10
N ILE A 710 4.99 4.29 24.63
CA ILE A 710 3.87 3.38 24.91
C ILE A 710 3.60 3.18 26.40
N ASN A 711 4.62 3.14 27.26
CA ASN A 711 4.43 3.04 28.71
C ASN A 711 3.72 4.28 29.30
N LYS A 712 3.99 5.47 28.76
CA LYS A 712 3.26 6.70 29.13
C LYS A 712 1.78 6.60 28.73
N ALA A 713 1.48 5.95 27.61
CA ALA A 713 0.10 5.71 27.19
C ALA A 713 -0.65 4.80 28.19
N PHE A 714 0.02 3.76 28.72
CA PHE A 714 -0.49 2.95 29.82
C PHE A 714 -0.76 3.78 31.08
N ASP A 715 0.18 4.63 31.48
CA ASP A 715 0.02 5.50 32.66
C ASP A 715 -1.17 6.45 32.52
N LEU A 716 -1.36 7.06 31.35
CA LEU A 716 -2.49 7.95 31.07
C LEU A 716 -3.84 7.23 31.24
N LEU A 717 -3.94 5.98 30.76
CA LEU A 717 -5.15 5.20 30.86
C LEU A 717 -5.40 4.70 32.30
N ILE A 718 -4.36 4.25 33.02
CA ILE A 718 -4.45 3.84 34.44
C ILE A 718 -4.89 5.02 35.32
N GLN A 719 -4.39 6.22 35.05
CA GLN A 719 -4.75 7.44 35.78
C GLN A 719 -6.13 7.99 35.42
N GLY A 720 -6.83 7.39 34.42
CA GLY A 720 -8.13 7.86 33.95
C GLY A 720 -8.08 9.22 33.24
N LYS A 721 -6.91 9.62 32.72
CA LYS A 721 -6.72 10.88 32.00
C LYS A 721 -6.97 10.76 30.50
N SER A 722 -7.10 9.55 29.98
CA SER A 722 -7.29 9.27 28.56
C SER A 722 -8.58 8.50 28.31
N LEU A 723 -9.32 8.87 27.26
CA LEU A 723 -10.39 8.03 26.69
C LEU A 723 -9.76 7.02 25.74
N ARG A 724 -9.12 7.53 24.68
CA ARG A 724 -8.23 6.77 23.81
C ARG A 724 -6.93 7.53 23.59
N CYS A 725 -5.84 6.77 23.59
CA CYS A 725 -4.50 7.23 23.31
C CYS A 725 -4.00 6.47 22.09
N VAL A 726 -3.84 7.17 20.96
CA VAL A 726 -3.30 6.59 19.73
C VAL A 726 -1.77 6.61 19.80
N ILE A 727 -1.16 5.51 19.39
CA ILE A 727 0.27 5.28 19.39
C ILE A 727 0.70 5.10 17.93
N TRP A 728 1.54 6.01 17.43
CA TRP A 728 2.05 5.98 16.06
C TRP A 728 3.35 5.19 15.97
N MET A 729 3.46 4.30 14.98
CA MET A 729 4.67 3.51 14.77
C MET A 729 5.84 4.38 14.26
N ASP A 730 5.59 5.17 13.22
CA ASP A 730 6.53 6.12 12.61
C ASP A 730 5.77 7.43 12.29
N LYS A 731 5.86 8.44 13.17
CA LYS A 731 5.21 9.76 12.96
C LYS A 731 6.16 10.78 12.33
#